data_AF-A0A0F6CKN8-F1
#
_entry.id   AF-A0A0F6CKN8-F1
#
_cell.length_a   1.000
_cell.length_b   1.000
_cell.length_c   1.000
_cell.angle_alpha   90.00
_cell.angle_beta   90.00
_cell.angle_gamma   90.00
#
_symmetry.space_group_name_H-M   'P 1'
#
loop_
_entity.id
_entity.type
_entity.pdbx_description
1 polymer ?
#
loop_
_entity_poly.entity_id
_entity_poly.type
_entity_poly.pdbx_seq_one_letter_code
_entity_poly.pdbx_strand_id
1 'polypeptide(L)'
;MDFEKKILEKLNISTTYPFYIDNVNVKFFNSLQQHPNKYFVSKILPKIKSKLDQEELEKLKELDELTRKDRIKLMLNLALKKIVSKTGSSNSDFFKVLGYDQFHEPLYISEKEVSVNELIHNEYEERRYKYYIDVNKNSYLYQYASRINLWFYLNEENKILSGSFSFEVVNLEDNPLNEETVFEKIYLVSLIKYFIYKQISPLSLNNIIDIIDNDDFLSNFDKKSNKEQQNNLSNNIYKKSLSYEVLKSNWDNLIIDKFLAHKNYDQEKQCQIKDDLFYAIMNLTMINLALYQELKSYFNSEQPELILSILKKPTQIKSDPDQRPFNDFIELSKHLKDSYIKKHTTKIDLNKIDDIDDFVNEAKKHQAAQDYEAFNTSINFLELQVKDEEVFASSSDYLLKHQQIYLIYSLIINPNSFGLNSNTTQIVKYNDLMKNLKNMQISEWSRKMIVQDINQSEVEINKNYLSFINQSNDFVIIKKDNKQLLDFYVWAIIYSESRKWIHHDIEYDFNNDRVVKNSSFYRQKIEALENLKFDWYDDFYGIPAIKTIVKKIDQISSIKSSIDILVGTIKQKDALLKKDFERKTMVIAYVVALFIGFINFFGMIFTILAVTKPEDGLNTTNIIVITIASLLISSLIGIISFFLFKMARNNGYYKPKKE
;
A
#
# COMPACT_ATOMS: atom_id res chain seq x y z
N MET A 1 -48.35 10.74 5.22
CA MET A 1 -46.93 11.11 5.15
C MET A 1 -46.45 10.66 3.78
N ASP A 2 -46.20 11.59 2.87
CA ASP A 2 -45.78 11.30 1.50
C ASP A 2 -44.32 10.82 1.49
N PHE A 3 -44.12 9.52 1.30
CA PHE A 3 -42.80 8.88 1.27
C PHE A 3 -42.12 8.90 -0.11
N GLU A 4 -42.60 9.69 -1.08
CA GLU A 4 -42.21 9.56 -2.49
C GLU A 4 -41.50 10.78 -3.12
N LYS A 5 -40.95 11.71 -2.33
CA LYS A 5 -40.11 12.76 -2.94
C LYS A 5 -38.71 12.19 -3.22
N LYS A 6 -38.44 11.88 -4.48
CA LYS A 6 -37.07 11.59 -4.96
C LYS A 6 -36.25 12.87 -4.85
N ILE A 7 -35.27 12.87 -3.95
CA ILE A 7 -34.46 14.06 -3.61
C ILE A 7 -33.01 13.95 -4.09
N LEU A 8 -32.57 12.81 -4.62
CA LEU A 8 -31.20 12.61 -5.06
C LEU A 8 -30.95 13.30 -6.41
N GLU A 9 -30.02 14.26 -6.44
CA GLU A 9 -29.65 15.01 -7.66
C GLU A 9 -28.30 14.58 -8.25
N LYS A 10 -27.35 14.15 -7.41
CA LYS A 10 -26.02 13.75 -7.88
C LYS A 10 -25.50 12.53 -7.14
N LEU A 11 -24.82 11.67 -7.89
CA LEU A 11 -24.09 10.51 -7.39
C LEU A 11 -22.66 10.57 -7.95
N ASN A 12 -21.68 10.66 -7.06
CA ASN A 12 -20.28 10.47 -7.40
C ASN A 12 -19.72 9.27 -6.64
N ILE A 13 -19.02 8.37 -7.34
CA ILE A 13 -18.31 7.25 -6.74
C ILE A 13 -16.85 7.36 -7.15
N SER A 14 -15.99 7.47 -6.14
CA SER A 14 -14.54 7.43 -6.32
C SER A 14 -13.96 6.19 -5.65
N THR A 15 -13.08 5.46 -6.34
CA THR A 15 -12.33 4.33 -5.77
C THR A 15 -10.89 4.74 -5.57
N THR A 16 -10.44 4.72 -4.31
CA THR A 16 -9.12 5.16 -3.89
C THR A 16 -8.25 3.97 -3.52
N TYR A 17 -7.01 4.02 -3.99
CA TYR A 17 -5.92 3.08 -3.70
C TYR A 17 -4.83 3.84 -2.96
N PRO A 18 -4.81 3.76 -1.63
CA PRO A 18 -3.72 4.28 -0.84
C PRO A 18 -2.39 3.62 -1.26
N PHE A 19 -1.29 4.37 -1.21
CA PHE A 19 0.07 3.82 -1.28
C PHE A 19 1.03 4.50 -0.30
N TYR A 20 2.17 3.85 -0.07
CA TYR A 20 3.26 4.33 0.77
C TYR A 20 4.61 4.01 0.16
N ILE A 21 5.54 4.93 0.31
CA ILE A 21 6.94 4.79 -0.12
C ILE A 21 7.82 5.05 1.10
N ASP A 22 8.59 4.03 1.45
CA ASP A 22 9.61 4.02 2.49
C ASP A 22 10.96 4.56 1.96
N ASN A 23 11.87 4.84 2.89
CA ASN A 23 13.26 5.18 2.59
C ASN A 23 13.43 6.37 1.63
N VAL A 24 12.56 7.38 1.77
CA VAL A 24 12.67 8.62 0.97
C VAL A 24 14.01 9.30 1.25
N ASN A 25 14.70 9.70 0.19
CA ASN A 25 16.01 10.31 0.32
C ASN A 25 15.95 11.61 1.13
N VAL A 26 16.84 11.74 2.11
CA VAL A 26 16.95 12.89 3.02
C VAL A 26 17.07 14.23 2.27
N LYS A 27 17.63 14.25 1.06
CA LYS A 27 17.72 15.44 0.20
C LYS A 27 16.35 16.09 -0.07
N PHE A 28 15.28 15.30 -0.20
CA PHE A 28 13.93 15.85 -0.39
C PHE A 28 13.41 16.57 0.86
N PHE A 29 13.74 16.08 2.06
CA PHE A 29 13.39 16.78 3.29
C PHE A 29 14.25 18.03 3.51
N ASN A 30 15.55 17.96 3.20
CA ASN A 30 16.44 19.11 3.26
C ASN A 30 16.03 20.23 2.29
N SER A 31 15.48 19.86 1.11
CA SER A 31 14.89 20.79 0.14
C SER A 31 13.71 21.57 0.74
N LEU A 32 12.85 20.91 1.51
CA LEU A 32 11.69 21.55 2.16
C LEU A 32 12.09 22.52 3.28
N GLN A 33 13.22 22.27 3.97
CA GLN A 33 13.70 23.12 5.06
C GLN A 33 14.29 24.47 4.59
N GLN A 34 14.54 24.65 3.28
CA GLN A 34 15.18 25.85 2.72
C GLN A 34 14.22 27.01 2.41
N HIS A 35 12.96 26.93 2.85
CA HIS A 35 12.03 28.06 2.82
C HIS A 35 11.81 28.69 4.21
N PRO A 36 12.81 29.37 4.83
CA PRO A 36 12.51 30.25 5.95
C PRO A 36 11.71 31.44 5.39
N ASN A 37 10.57 31.74 6.02
CA ASN A 37 9.89 33.04 6.12
C ASN A 37 10.15 34.06 4.97
N LYS A 38 9.11 34.58 4.30
CA LYS A 38 9.20 35.58 3.19
C LYS A 38 10.27 36.69 3.37
N TYR A 39 10.56 37.10 4.61
CA TYR A 39 11.64 38.03 4.96
C TYR A 39 13.06 37.52 4.65
N PHE A 40 13.37 36.25 4.92
CA PHE A 40 14.66 35.63 4.63
C PHE A 40 14.87 35.48 3.12
N VAL A 41 13.88 34.94 2.39
CA VAL A 41 13.93 34.78 0.93
C VAL A 41 14.07 36.12 0.19
N SER A 42 13.41 37.18 0.65
CA SER A 42 13.44 38.49 -0.03
C SER A 42 14.64 39.39 0.32
N LYS A 43 15.20 39.29 1.54
CA LYS A 43 16.28 40.21 1.99
C LYS A 43 17.62 39.55 2.32
N ILE A 44 17.63 38.30 2.76
CA ILE A 44 18.84 37.62 3.26
C ILE A 44 19.40 36.66 2.21
N LEU A 45 18.55 35.85 1.57
CA LEU A 45 18.93 34.93 0.51
C LEU A 45 19.64 35.61 -0.68
N PRO A 46 19.23 36.81 -1.15
CA PRO A 46 19.98 37.52 -2.21
C PRO A 46 21.38 37.96 -1.76
N LYS A 47 21.54 38.32 -0.47
CA LYS A 47 22.84 38.72 0.12
C LYS A 47 23.78 37.55 0.39
N ILE A 48 23.21 36.36 0.66
CA ILE A 48 23.96 35.10 0.78
C ILE A 48 24.35 34.60 -0.62
N LYS A 49 23.42 34.65 -1.59
CA LYS A 49 23.68 34.31 -3.00
C LYS A 49 24.76 35.19 -3.64
N SER A 50 24.94 36.44 -3.22
CA SER A 50 26.06 37.28 -3.70
C SER A 50 27.42 36.95 -3.07
N LYS A 51 27.47 36.06 -2.07
CA LYS A 51 28.68 35.73 -1.29
C LYS A 51 29.12 34.26 -1.38
N LEU A 52 28.27 33.38 -1.89
CA LEU A 52 28.59 31.97 -2.11
C LEU A 52 29.30 31.80 -3.44
N ASP A 53 30.23 30.86 -3.49
CA ASP A 53 30.86 30.46 -4.75
C ASP A 53 29.81 29.88 -5.70
N GLN A 54 30.03 30.07 -7.01
CA GLN A 54 29.04 29.75 -8.04
C GLN A 54 28.58 28.28 -8.00
N GLU A 55 29.48 27.37 -7.62
CA GLU A 55 29.21 25.94 -7.48
C GLU A 55 28.30 25.60 -6.27
N GLU A 56 28.47 26.30 -5.14
CA GLU A 56 27.60 26.13 -3.96
C GLU A 56 26.20 26.71 -4.21
N LEU A 57 26.15 27.79 -4.98
CA LEU A 57 24.91 28.43 -5.39
C LEU A 57 24.09 27.58 -6.37
N GLU A 58 24.76 26.85 -7.26
CA GLU A 58 24.13 25.85 -8.13
C GLU A 58 23.59 24.67 -7.33
N LYS A 59 24.36 24.11 -6.39
CA LYS A 59 23.88 23.04 -5.49
C LYS A 59 22.65 23.44 -4.67
N LEU A 60 22.60 24.68 -4.17
CA LEU A 60 21.42 25.22 -3.47
C LEU A 60 20.21 25.37 -4.40
N LYS A 61 20.40 25.87 -5.62
CA LYS A 61 19.31 25.97 -6.60
C LYS A 61 18.78 24.58 -6.99
N GLU A 62 19.66 23.60 -7.14
CA GLU A 62 19.30 22.22 -7.44
C GLU A 62 18.49 21.60 -6.30
N LEU A 63 18.90 21.80 -5.05
CA LEU A 63 18.14 21.37 -3.87
C LEU A 63 16.77 22.06 -3.77
N ASP A 64 16.68 23.38 -3.97
CA ASP A 64 15.41 24.15 -4.02
C ASP A 64 14.47 23.70 -5.16
N GLU A 65 14.96 22.97 -6.17
CA GLU A 65 14.15 22.51 -7.31
C GLU A 65 13.54 21.12 -7.11
N LEU A 66 14.10 20.27 -6.25
CA LEU A 66 13.74 18.84 -6.13
C LEU A 66 12.27 18.60 -5.75
N THR A 67 11.69 19.45 -4.90
CA THR A 67 10.34 19.29 -4.34
C THR A 67 9.30 20.19 -5.01
N ARG A 68 9.66 20.93 -6.07
CA ARG A 68 8.70 21.80 -6.74
C ARG A 68 7.58 21.01 -7.42
N LYS A 69 6.33 21.45 -7.21
CA LYS A 69 5.13 20.83 -7.79
C LYS A 69 5.22 20.68 -9.32
N ASP A 70 5.78 21.68 -10.00
CA ASP A 70 6.03 21.64 -11.45
C ASP A 70 7.02 20.56 -11.88
N ARG A 71 8.09 20.30 -11.10
CA ARG A 71 9.11 19.29 -11.45
C ARG A 71 8.55 17.88 -11.35
N ILE A 72 7.82 17.62 -10.27
CA ILE A 72 7.12 16.35 -10.07
C ILE A 72 6.04 16.17 -11.17
N LYS A 73 5.30 17.23 -11.50
CA LYS A 73 4.33 17.22 -12.62
C LYS A 73 4.99 16.83 -13.93
N LEU A 74 6.14 17.41 -14.27
CA LEU A 74 6.88 17.07 -15.49
C LEU A 74 7.39 15.62 -15.48
N MET A 75 7.88 15.13 -14.35
CA MET A 75 8.31 13.74 -14.19
C MET A 75 7.16 12.76 -14.41
N LEU A 76 6.01 13.00 -13.77
CA LEU A 76 4.81 12.18 -13.96
C LEU A 76 4.30 12.27 -15.40
N ASN A 77 4.31 13.47 -15.99
CA ASN A 77 3.89 13.65 -17.38
C ASN A 77 4.80 12.90 -18.36
N LEU A 78 6.10 12.82 -18.08
CA LEU A 78 7.04 12.03 -18.88
C LEU A 78 6.65 10.55 -18.88
N ALA A 79 6.25 9.99 -17.73
CA ALA A 79 5.73 8.63 -17.64
C ALA A 79 4.43 8.47 -18.43
N LEU A 80 3.50 9.43 -18.33
CA LEU A 80 2.25 9.43 -19.10
C LEU A 80 2.49 9.51 -20.62
N LYS A 81 3.43 10.36 -21.07
CA LYS A 81 3.84 10.44 -22.48
C LYS A 81 4.40 9.12 -22.98
N LYS A 82 5.23 8.42 -22.18
CA LYS A 82 5.74 7.08 -22.52
C LYS A 82 4.60 6.08 -22.67
N ILE A 83 3.66 6.06 -21.74
CA ILE A 83 2.47 5.20 -21.80
C ILE A 83 1.69 5.49 -23.09
N VAL A 84 1.29 6.74 -23.32
CA VAL A 84 0.52 7.15 -24.51
C VAL A 84 1.28 6.87 -25.81
N SER A 85 2.61 6.91 -25.83
CA SER A 85 3.37 6.55 -27.04
C SER A 85 3.30 5.06 -27.40
N LYS A 86 2.97 4.21 -26.43
CA LYS A 86 2.90 2.76 -26.54
C LYS A 86 1.47 2.25 -26.67
N THR A 87 0.47 3.12 -26.54
CA THR A 87 -0.93 2.75 -26.40
C THR A 87 -1.84 3.76 -27.07
N GLY A 88 -3.09 3.38 -27.31
CA GLY A 88 -4.09 4.28 -27.87
C GLY A 88 -4.40 3.98 -29.32
N SER A 89 -5.17 4.85 -29.95
CA SER A 89 -5.63 4.65 -31.32
C SER A 89 -5.32 5.87 -32.17
N SER A 90 -5.29 5.65 -33.49
CA SER A 90 -5.22 6.68 -34.51
C SER A 90 -6.24 7.82 -34.36
N ASN A 91 -7.32 7.60 -33.59
CA ASN A 91 -8.42 8.55 -33.39
C ASN A 91 -8.40 9.26 -32.03
N SER A 92 -7.75 8.71 -31.00
CA SER A 92 -7.70 9.32 -29.67
C SER A 92 -6.68 8.67 -28.73
N ASP A 93 -5.91 9.52 -28.03
CA ASP A 93 -5.08 9.14 -26.87
C ASP A 93 -5.95 8.71 -25.68
N PHE A 94 -5.37 7.93 -24.76
CA PHE A 94 -5.99 7.57 -23.48
C PHE A 94 -6.37 8.75 -22.61
N PHE A 95 -5.51 9.76 -22.56
CA PHE A 95 -5.69 10.92 -21.70
C PHE A 95 -5.99 12.16 -22.52
N LYS A 96 -6.76 13.05 -21.94
CA LYS A 96 -7.01 14.37 -22.52
C LYS A 96 -5.74 15.22 -22.38
N VAL A 97 -5.36 15.90 -23.46
CA VAL A 97 -4.32 16.95 -23.39
C VAL A 97 -4.90 18.14 -22.62
N LEU A 98 -4.30 18.46 -21.47
CA LEU A 98 -4.69 19.55 -20.58
C LEU A 98 -3.90 20.83 -20.84
N GLY A 99 -2.77 20.74 -21.54
CA GLY A 99 -1.94 21.87 -21.92
C GLY A 99 -0.71 21.42 -22.70
N TYR A 100 0.26 22.33 -22.84
CA TYR A 100 1.54 22.05 -23.47
C TYR A 100 2.67 22.59 -22.59
N ASP A 101 3.79 21.88 -22.55
CA ASP A 101 4.97 22.33 -21.83
C ASP A 101 5.79 23.37 -22.62
N GLN A 102 6.91 23.80 -22.05
CA GLN A 102 7.82 24.79 -22.66
C GLN A 102 8.43 24.34 -24.00
N PHE A 103 8.41 23.04 -24.30
CA PHE A 103 8.87 22.48 -25.57
C PHE A 103 7.71 22.21 -26.55
N HIS A 104 6.51 22.69 -26.22
CA HIS A 104 5.28 22.47 -26.97
C HIS A 104 4.87 20.98 -27.05
N GLU A 105 5.24 20.17 -26.05
CA GLU A 105 4.80 18.78 -25.94
C GLU A 105 3.56 18.65 -25.05
N PRO A 106 2.69 17.66 -25.28
CA PRO A 106 1.42 17.55 -24.58
C PRO A 106 1.60 17.30 -23.06
N LEU A 107 0.82 18.01 -22.25
CA LEU A 107 0.65 17.77 -20.82
C LEU A 107 -0.66 17.04 -20.59
N TYR A 108 -0.60 15.83 -20.05
CA TYR A 108 -1.77 15.00 -19.69
C TYR A 108 -2.17 15.12 -18.21
N ILE A 109 -1.35 15.81 -17.42
CA ILE A 109 -1.51 15.98 -15.96
C ILE A 109 -1.53 17.46 -15.60
N SER A 110 -2.37 17.83 -14.66
CA SER A 110 -2.45 19.19 -14.12
C SER A 110 -2.50 19.19 -12.59
N GLU A 111 -2.14 20.30 -12.00
CA GLU A 111 -2.26 20.53 -10.56
C GLU A 111 -3.71 20.84 -10.20
N LYS A 112 -4.19 20.26 -9.10
CA LYS A 112 -5.51 20.58 -8.55
C LYS A 112 -5.38 21.81 -7.64
N GLU A 113 -6.25 22.80 -7.82
CA GLU A 113 -6.28 23.97 -6.96
C GLU A 113 -6.48 23.59 -5.48
N VAL A 114 -5.75 24.25 -4.59
CA VAL A 114 -5.91 24.13 -3.15
C VAL A 114 -7.15 24.91 -2.74
N SER A 115 -8.16 24.22 -2.20
CA SER A 115 -9.40 24.89 -1.76
C SER A 115 -9.09 25.90 -0.64
N VAL A 116 -9.74 27.06 -0.69
CA VAL A 116 -9.46 28.24 0.16
C VAL A 116 -9.55 27.97 1.68
N ASN A 117 -10.24 26.90 2.10
CA ASN A 117 -10.31 26.50 3.52
C ASN A 117 -9.06 25.77 4.02
N GLU A 118 -8.06 25.52 3.17
CA GLU A 118 -6.72 25.02 3.55
C GLU A 118 -5.71 26.17 3.78
N LEU A 119 -6.11 27.43 3.54
CA LEU A 119 -5.22 28.61 3.49
C LEU A 119 -4.99 29.29 4.85
N ILE A 120 -4.43 28.55 5.80
CA ILE A 120 -3.48 29.20 6.72
C ILE A 120 -2.12 28.90 6.12
N HIS A 121 -1.33 29.92 5.75
CA HIS A 121 0.04 29.74 5.26
C HIS A 121 0.81 28.85 6.25
N ASN A 122 0.92 27.58 5.91
CA ASN A 122 1.39 26.54 6.80
C ASN A 122 2.47 25.75 6.06
N GLU A 123 3.61 25.54 6.70
CA GLU A 123 4.75 24.77 6.19
C GLU A 123 4.34 23.36 5.68
N TYR A 124 3.22 22.84 6.18
CA TYR A 124 2.64 21.57 5.72
C TYR A 124 1.98 21.64 4.33
N GLU A 125 1.55 22.82 3.84
CA GLU A 125 0.93 22.96 2.51
C GLU A 125 1.92 22.70 1.37
N GLU A 126 3.17 23.13 1.54
CA GLU A 126 4.25 22.91 0.58
C GLU A 126 4.61 21.42 0.45
N ARG A 127 4.23 20.61 1.45
CA ARG A 127 4.43 19.16 1.49
C ARG A 127 3.25 18.37 0.91
N ARG A 128 2.12 19.02 0.60
CA ARG A 128 0.92 18.41 0.00
C ARG A 128 0.91 18.60 -1.52
N TYR A 129 0.89 17.49 -2.23
CA TYR A 129 0.83 17.44 -3.69
C TYR A 129 -0.53 16.90 -4.12
N LYS A 130 -1.19 17.58 -5.06
CA LYS A 130 -2.48 17.17 -5.62
C LYS A 130 -2.45 17.35 -7.14
N TYR A 131 -2.59 16.25 -7.87
CA TYR A 131 -2.65 16.25 -9.33
C TYR A 131 -3.89 15.53 -9.84
N TYR A 132 -4.29 15.82 -11.08
CA TYR A 132 -5.32 15.08 -11.79
C TYR A 132 -4.96 14.84 -13.26
N ILE A 133 -5.49 13.75 -13.80
CA ILE A 133 -5.38 13.29 -15.19
C ILE A 133 -6.80 13.00 -15.68
N ASP A 134 -7.25 13.69 -16.73
CA ASP A 134 -8.57 13.43 -17.32
C ASP A 134 -8.46 12.32 -18.36
N VAL A 135 -9.31 11.29 -18.26
CA VAL A 135 -9.41 10.23 -19.26
C VAL A 135 -10.21 10.74 -20.45
N ASN A 136 -9.74 10.45 -21.66
CA ASN A 136 -10.44 10.82 -22.87
C ASN A 136 -11.77 10.07 -22.97
N LYS A 137 -12.89 10.77 -23.19
CA LYS A 137 -14.23 10.16 -23.30
C LYS A 137 -14.34 9.13 -24.43
N ASN A 138 -13.50 9.25 -25.46
CA ASN A 138 -13.47 8.33 -26.59
C ASN A 138 -12.58 7.10 -26.33
N SER A 139 -11.80 7.10 -25.24
CA SER A 139 -11.01 5.94 -24.82
C SER A 139 -11.89 4.93 -24.11
N TYR A 140 -11.64 3.63 -24.32
CA TYR A 140 -12.30 2.57 -23.55
C TYR A 140 -11.98 2.65 -22.05
N LEU A 141 -10.88 3.31 -21.65
CA LEU A 141 -10.57 3.54 -20.24
C LEU A 141 -11.71 4.29 -19.51
N TYR A 142 -12.45 5.13 -20.24
CA TYR A 142 -13.59 5.87 -19.72
C TYR A 142 -14.75 4.97 -19.25
N GLN A 143 -14.78 3.70 -19.67
CA GLN A 143 -15.75 2.72 -19.16
C GLN A 143 -15.54 2.42 -17.66
N TYR A 144 -14.32 2.58 -17.15
CA TYR A 144 -14.00 2.38 -15.75
C TYR A 144 -13.79 3.69 -14.99
N ALA A 145 -13.03 4.65 -15.52
CA ALA A 145 -12.74 5.89 -14.81
C ALA A 145 -12.72 7.10 -15.75
N SER A 146 -13.35 8.19 -15.32
CA SER A 146 -13.36 9.47 -16.04
C SER A 146 -12.15 10.36 -15.71
N ARG A 147 -11.59 10.19 -14.51
CA ARG A 147 -10.45 10.95 -14.00
C ARG A 147 -9.63 10.11 -13.02
N ILE A 148 -8.32 10.33 -13.03
CA ILE A 148 -7.38 9.82 -12.04
C ILE A 148 -6.88 11.01 -11.22
N ASN A 149 -7.00 10.93 -9.90
CA ASN A 149 -6.46 11.92 -8.97
C ASN A 149 -5.27 11.30 -8.23
N LEU A 150 -4.14 12.01 -8.13
CA LEU A 150 -2.96 11.57 -7.41
C LEU A 150 -2.64 12.57 -6.31
N TRP A 151 -2.77 12.15 -5.05
CA TRP A 151 -2.47 13.00 -3.90
C TRP A 151 -1.42 12.33 -3.02
N PHE A 152 -0.44 13.09 -2.56
CA PHE A 152 0.56 12.56 -1.64
C PHE A 152 1.19 13.65 -0.78
N TYR A 153 1.76 13.20 0.34
CA TYR A 153 2.37 14.04 1.36
C TYR A 153 3.77 13.54 1.69
N LEU A 154 4.73 14.47 1.76
CA LEU A 154 6.08 14.20 2.24
C LEU A 154 6.12 14.31 3.77
N ASN A 155 6.13 13.17 4.45
CA ASN A 155 6.18 13.10 5.90
C ASN A 155 7.63 13.03 6.38
N GLU A 156 8.13 14.15 6.86
CA GLU A 156 9.50 14.29 7.34
C GLU A 156 9.78 13.57 8.65
N GLU A 157 8.79 13.47 9.54
CA GLU A 157 8.95 12.83 10.86
C GLU A 157 9.20 11.34 10.71
N ASN A 158 8.40 10.70 9.86
CA ASN A 158 8.52 9.26 9.58
C ASN A 158 9.50 8.95 8.43
N LYS A 159 10.02 9.97 7.72
CA LYS A 159 10.91 9.86 6.55
C LYS A 159 10.30 9.06 5.39
N ILE A 160 9.02 9.30 5.12
CA ILE A 160 8.20 8.54 4.17
C ILE A 160 7.44 9.47 3.23
N LEU A 161 6.88 8.89 2.18
CA LEU A 161 5.84 9.51 1.36
C LEU A 161 4.58 8.66 1.45
N SER A 162 3.48 9.27 1.88
CA SER A 162 2.16 8.64 1.92
C SER A 162 1.25 9.28 0.89
N GLY A 163 0.53 8.49 0.09
CA GLY A 163 -0.36 9.03 -0.92
C GLY A 163 -1.51 8.11 -1.30
N SER A 164 -2.23 8.49 -2.35
CA SER A 164 -3.26 7.67 -2.95
C SER A 164 -3.47 8.01 -4.43
N PHE A 165 -3.92 7.01 -5.18
CA PHE A 165 -4.56 7.19 -6.49
C PHE A 165 -6.07 7.03 -6.34
N SER A 166 -6.86 8.02 -6.75
CA SER A 166 -8.32 7.99 -6.69
C SER A 166 -8.93 8.09 -8.08
N PHE A 167 -9.67 7.06 -8.47
CA PHE A 167 -10.40 6.99 -9.73
C PHE A 167 -11.83 7.49 -9.56
N GLU A 168 -12.24 8.44 -10.39
CA GLU A 168 -13.64 8.89 -10.49
C GLU A 168 -14.42 7.92 -11.40
N VAL A 169 -15.01 6.88 -10.79
CA VAL A 169 -15.62 5.73 -11.46
C VAL A 169 -17.03 6.03 -11.95
N VAL A 170 -17.80 6.77 -11.15
CA VAL A 170 -19.17 7.16 -11.49
C VAL A 170 -19.34 8.64 -11.20
N ASN A 171 -19.85 9.39 -12.16
CA ASN A 171 -20.32 10.75 -11.96
C ASN A 171 -21.63 10.91 -12.73
N LEU A 172 -22.75 10.79 -11.99
CA LEU A 172 -24.10 10.97 -12.50
C LEU A 172 -24.71 12.22 -11.88
N GLU A 173 -25.36 13.01 -12.73
CA GLU A 173 -26.05 14.24 -12.34
C GLU A 173 -27.36 14.32 -13.13
N ASP A 174 -28.49 14.34 -12.42
CA ASP A 174 -29.84 14.43 -12.99
C ASP A 174 -30.82 14.93 -11.92
N ASN A 175 -31.98 15.48 -12.27
CA ASN A 175 -32.91 16.06 -11.30
C ASN A 175 -34.35 15.54 -11.44
N PRO A 176 -34.77 14.50 -10.69
CA PRO A 176 -33.98 13.63 -9.80
C PRO A 176 -33.37 12.41 -10.51
N LEU A 177 -32.30 11.84 -9.94
CA LEU A 177 -31.67 10.63 -10.45
C LEU A 177 -32.59 9.40 -10.42
N ASN A 178 -32.52 8.59 -11.48
CA ASN A 178 -33.20 7.31 -11.56
C ASN A 178 -32.60 6.30 -10.57
N GLU A 179 -33.45 5.79 -9.68
CA GLU A 179 -33.06 4.86 -8.61
C GLU A 179 -32.48 3.53 -9.13
N GLU A 180 -33.06 2.95 -10.17
CA GLU A 180 -32.56 1.70 -10.75
C GLU A 180 -31.16 1.90 -11.36
N THR A 181 -30.94 3.03 -12.04
CA THR A 181 -29.62 3.40 -12.56
C THR A 181 -28.60 3.57 -11.44
N VAL A 182 -28.99 4.20 -10.32
CA VAL A 182 -28.12 4.36 -9.14
C VAL A 182 -27.73 3.01 -8.55
N PHE A 183 -28.70 2.12 -8.30
CA PHE A 183 -28.43 0.78 -7.78
C PHE A 183 -27.60 -0.07 -8.73
N GLU A 184 -27.85 0.05 -10.04
CA GLU A 184 -27.02 -0.61 -11.06
C GLU A 184 -25.56 -0.18 -10.99
N LYS A 185 -25.29 1.12 -10.89
CA LYS A 185 -23.92 1.63 -10.80
C LYS A 185 -23.23 1.20 -9.51
N ILE A 186 -23.92 1.29 -8.37
CA ILE A 186 -23.37 0.83 -7.07
C ILE A 186 -23.05 -0.67 -7.12
N TYR A 187 -23.94 -1.47 -7.71
CA TYR A 187 -23.73 -2.90 -7.87
C TYR A 187 -22.52 -3.20 -8.76
N LEU A 188 -22.41 -2.54 -9.92
CA LEU A 188 -21.29 -2.75 -10.83
C LEU A 188 -19.96 -2.35 -10.18
N VAL A 189 -19.91 -1.24 -9.43
CA VAL A 189 -18.72 -0.86 -8.66
C VAL A 189 -18.38 -1.92 -7.59
N SER A 190 -19.39 -2.45 -6.90
CA SER A 190 -19.19 -3.51 -5.90
C SER A 190 -18.64 -4.80 -6.53
N LEU A 191 -19.11 -5.14 -7.74
CA LEU A 191 -18.64 -6.30 -8.51
C LEU A 191 -17.19 -6.11 -8.98
N ILE A 192 -16.85 -4.92 -9.45
CA ILE A 192 -15.46 -4.56 -9.80
C ILE A 192 -14.57 -4.64 -8.56
N LYS A 193 -15.00 -4.07 -7.43
CA LYS A 193 -14.27 -4.14 -6.16
C LYS A 193 -14.07 -5.59 -5.71
N TYR A 194 -15.09 -6.44 -5.84
CA TYR A 194 -15.00 -7.88 -5.58
C TYR A 194 -13.95 -8.56 -6.47
N PHE A 195 -13.98 -8.30 -7.77
CA PHE A 195 -12.99 -8.84 -8.72
C PHE A 195 -11.57 -8.39 -8.37
N ILE A 196 -11.37 -7.09 -8.13
CA ILE A 196 -10.07 -6.53 -7.75
C ILE A 196 -9.58 -7.15 -6.45
N TYR A 197 -10.41 -7.24 -5.42
CA TYR A 197 -10.01 -7.82 -4.13
C TYR A 197 -9.62 -9.30 -4.25
N LYS A 198 -10.40 -10.09 -5.01
CA LYS A 198 -10.21 -11.54 -5.10
C LYS A 198 -9.14 -11.97 -6.09
N GLN A 199 -8.94 -11.23 -7.18
CA GLN A 199 -8.11 -11.67 -8.30
C GLN A 199 -6.90 -10.78 -8.54
N ILE A 200 -6.96 -9.48 -8.21
CA ILE A 200 -5.90 -8.49 -8.56
C ILE A 200 -5.09 -8.06 -7.34
N SER A 201 -5.71 -7.73 -6.22
CA SER A 201 -5.04 -7.20 -5.02
C SER A 201 -3.96 -8.13 -4.47
N PRO A 202 -4.10 -9.47 -4.54
CA PRO A 202 -3.01 -10.38 -4.20
C PRO A 202 -1.82 -10.40 -5.17
N LEU A 203 -1.89 -9.68 -6.29
CA LEU A 203 -0.89 -9.68 -7.35
C LEU A 203 -0.08 -8.38 -7.27
N SER A 204 1.23 -8.49 -7.06
CA SER A 204 2.15 -7.36 -7.27
C SER A 204 2.22 -6.97 -8.76
N LEU A 205 2.78 -5.80 -9.10
CA LEU A 205 3.10 -5.44 -10.49
C LEU A 205 3.93 -6.54 -11.18
N ASN A 206 4.90 -7.11 -10.46
CA ASN A 206 5.73 -8.20 -10.97
C ASN A 206 4.88 -9.43 -11.25
N ASN A 207 3.93 -9.78 -10.37
CA ASN A 207 3.04 -10.92 -10.58
C ASN A 207 2.09 -10.67 -11.76
N ILE A 208 1.55 -9.46 -11.90
CA ILE A 208 0.69 -9.09 -13.05
C ILE A 208 1.49 -9.25 -14.35
N ILE A 209 2.74 -8.79 -14.39
CA ILE A 209 3.60 -8.91 -15.57
C ILE A 209 4.03 -10.37 -15.81
N ASP A 210 4.36 -11.13 -14.77
CA ASP A 210 4.76 -12.54 -14.86
C ASP A 210 3.61 -13.44 -15.34
N ILE A 211 2.36 -13.13 -14.97
CA ILE A 211 1.13 -13.79 -15.49
C ILE A 211 0.99 -13.61 -17.01
N ILE A 212 1.48 -12.48 -17.53
CA ILE A 212 1.41 -12.11 -18.94
C ILE A 212 2.58 -12.71 -19.72
N ASP A 213 3.69 -12.97 -19.04
CA ASP A 213 4.98 -13.40 -19.61
C ASP A 213 5.17 -14.92 -19.69
N ASN A 214 4.10 -15.72 -19.59
CA ASN A 214 4.21 -17.14 -19.92
C ASN A 214 4.68 -17.25 -21.39
N ASP A 215 5.97 -17.52 -21.60
CA ASP A 215 6.75 -17.50 -22.86
C ASP A 215 6.09 -18.25 -24.06
N ASP A 216 5.08 -19.10 -23.80
CA ASP A 216 4.26 -19.73 -24.85
C ASP A 216 3.26 -18.76 -25.51
N PHE A 217 2.90 -17.65 -24.87
CA PHE A 217 1.97 -16.66 -25.42
C PHE A 217 2.64 -15.80 -26.51
N LEU A 218 3.83 -15.22 -26.22
CA LEU A 218 4.53 -14.36 -27.18
C LEU A 218 5.11 -15.14 -28.38
N SER A 219 5.51 -16.40 -28.19
CA SER A 219 6.12 -17.22 -29.25
C SER A 219 5.11 -17.88 -30.21
N ASN A 220 3.83 -17.98 -29.81
CA ASN A 220 2.77 -18.57 -30.64
C ASN A 220 2.02 -17.55 -31.52
N PHE A 221 2.18 -16.24 -31.30
CA PHE A 221 1.53 -15.23 -32.14
C PHE A 221 2.25 -14.96 -33.47
N ASP A 222 3.56 -15.24 -33.56
CA ASP A 222 4.35 -15.05 -34.80
C ASP A 222 4.31 -16.26 -35.76
N LYS A 223 3.69 -17.38 -35.38
CA LYS A 223 3.68 -18.60 -36.21
C LYS A 223 2.29 -18.93 -36.71
N LYS A 224 2.05 -18.61 -37.99
CA LYS A 224 0.97 -19.21 -38.79
C LYS A 224 0.98 -20.73 -38.63
N SER A 225 -0.04 -21.24 -37.93
CA SER A 225 -0.63 -22.57 -38.07
C SER A 225 0.29 -23.72 -38.51
N ASN A 226 0.78 -24.51 -37.56
CA ASN A 226 1.11 -25.91 -37.83
C ASN A 226 0.27 -26.82 -36.92
N LYS A 227 -0.63 -27.58 -37.54
CA LYS A 227 -1.57 -28.52 -36.89
C LYS A 227 -0.89 -29.67 -36.13
N GLU A 228 0.43 -29.79 -36.17
CA GLU A 228 1.17 -30.86 -35.48
C GLU A 228 1.66 -30.47 -34.08
N GLN A 229 1.68 -29.19 -33.70
CA GLN A 229 2.06 -28.78 -32.33
C GLN A 229 0.92 -28.93 -31.30
N GLN A 230 -0.33 -29.11 -31.73
CA GLN A 230 -1.46 -29.33 -30.80
C GLN A 230 -1.39 -30.68 -30.07
N ASN A 231 -0.70 -31.68 -30.62
CA ASN A 231 -0.64 -33.02 -30.00
C ASN A 231 0.47 -33.19 -28.96
N ASN A 232 1.43 -32.26 -28.87
CA ASN A 232 2.46 -32.26 -27.82
C ASN A 232 2.17 -31.26 -26.68
N LEU A 233 1.10 -30.47 -26.78
CA LEU A 233 0.62 -29.57 -25.70
C LEU A 233 -0.17 -30.31 -24.60
N SER A 234 -0.48 -31.59 -24.78
CA SER A 234 -1.20 -32.42 -23.81
C SER A 234 -0.35 -32.89 -22.63
N ASN A 235 0.98 -32.75 -22.68
CA ASN A 235 1.89 -33.15 -21.60
C ASN A 235 2.40 -31.99 -20.73
N ASN A 236 2.00 -30.74 -21.01
CA ASN A 236 2.30 -29.55 -20.19
C ASN A 236 1.07 -29.06 -19.41
N ILE A 237 0.39 -29.98 -18.73
CA ILE A 237 -0.82 -29.68 -17.92
C ILE A 237 -0.49 -28.68 -16.78
N TYR A 238 0.77 -28.58 -16.36
CA TYR A 238 1.25 -27.74 -15.25
C TYR A 238 1.54 -26.27 -15.59
N LYS A 239 1.45 -25.87 -16.87
CA LYS A 239 1.62 -24.46 -17.30
C LYS A 239 0.30 -23.70 -17.43
N LYS A 240 -0.83 -24.37 -17.13
CA LYS A 240 -2.19 -23.91 -17.42
C LYS A 240 -2.88 -23.20 -16.25
N SER A 241 -2.28 -23.16 -15.06
CA SER A 241 -2.98 -22.70 -13.84
C SER A 241 -2.95 -21.19 -13.60
N LEU A 242 -2.19 -20.40 -14.36
CA LEU A 242 -2.17 -18.94 -14.19
C LEU A 242 -1.78 -18.20 -15.47
N SER A 243 -2.72 -18.06 -16.39
CA SER A 243 -2.54 -17.28 -17.61
C SER A 243 -3.56 -16.14 -17.67
N TYR A 244 -3.24 -15.11 -18.46
CA TYR A 244 -4.16 -14.02 -18.79
C TYR A 244 -5.56 -14.53 -19.16
N GLU A 245 -5.66 -15.63 -19.91
CA GLU A 245 -6.93 -16.23 -20.32
C GLU A 245 -7.76 -16.71 -19.13
N VAL A 246 -7.12 -17.16 -18.04
CA VAL A 246 -7.81 -17.57 -16.82
C VAL A 246 -8.40 -16.35 -16.12
N LEU A 247 -7.64 -15.26 -15.98
CA LEU A 247 -8.15 -14.01 -15.39
C LEU A 247 -9.32 -13.44 -16.19
N LYS A 248 -9.21 -13.43 -17.53
CA LYS A 248 -10.28 -12.97 -18.41
C LYS A 248 -11.50 -13.87 -18.33
N SER A 249 -11.31 -15.19 -18.32
CA SER A 249 -12.39 -16.17 -18.17
C SER A 249 -13.11 -16.00 -16.83
N ASN A 250 -12.38 -15.79 -15.74
CA ASN A 250 -12.96 -15.54 -14.42
C ASN A 250 -13.81 -14.27 -14.40
N TRP A 251 -13.30 -13.19 -14.99
CA TRP A 251 -14.08 -11.97 -15.17
C TRP A 251 -15.33 -12.20 -16.02
N ASP A 252 -15.18 -12.87 -17.17
CA ASP A 252 -16.29 -13.12 -18.09
C ASP A 252 -17.39 -13.95 -17.42
N ASN A 253 -17.02 -15.03 -16.73
CA ASN A 253 -17.97 -15.85 -15.98
C ASN A 253 -18.66 -15.04 -14.88
N LEU A 254 -17.91 -14.21 -14.16
CA LEU A 254 -18.43 -13.35 -13.10
C LEU A 254 -19.41 -12.30 -13.64
N ILE A 255 -19.01 -11.50 -14.63
CA ILE A 255 -19.82 -10.39 -15.16
C ILE A 255 -21.04 -10.91 -15.92
N ILE A 256 -20.92 -12.06 -16.61
CA ILE A 256 -22.05 -12.68 -17.29
C ILE A 256 -23.06 -13.22 -16.28
N ASP A 257 -22.65 -14.08 -15.35
CA ASP A 257 -23.59 -14.70 -14.38
C ASP A 257 -24.21 -13.67 -13.44
N LYS A 258 -23.43 -12.71 -12.96
CA LYS A 258 -23.86 -11.79 -11.90
C LYS A 258 -24.56 -10.54 -12.41
N PHE A 259 -24.31 -10.12 -13.66
CA PHE A 259 -24.81 -8.84 -14.17
C PHE A 259 -25.48 -8.95 -15.54
N LEU A 260 -24.76 -9.37 -16.59
CA LEU A 260 -25.26 -9.30 -17.97
C LEU A 260 -26.44 -10.25 -18.22
N ALA A 261 -26.46 -11.44 -17.62
CA ALA A 261 -27.60 -12.37 -17.71
C ALA A 261 -28.90 -11.82 -17.09
N HIS A 262 -28.81 -10.67 -16.41
CA HIS A 262 -29.91 -10.01 -15.71
C HIS A 262 -30.25 -8.64 -16.30
N LYS A 263 -29.64 -8.26 -17.42
CA LYS A 263 -29.87 -6.99 -18.12
C LYS A 263 -30.15 -7.23 -19.60
N ASN A 264 -31.11 -6.49 -20.13
CA ASN A 264 -31.45 -6.52 -21.56
C ASN A 264 -30.63 -5.48 -22.31
N TYR A 265 -29.33 -5.74 -22.46
CA TYR A 265 -28.43 -4.91 -23.26
C TYR A 265 -28.29 -5.43 -24.69
N ASP A 266 -28.09 -4.52 -25.63
CA ASP A 266 -27.69 -4.91 -26.98
C ASP A 266 -26.28 -5.52 -26.98
N GLN A 267 -25.93 -6.17 -28.09
CA GLN A 267 -24.68 -6.92 -28.19
C GLN A 267 -23.45 -6.00 -28.05
N GLU A 268 -23.54 -4.77 -28.55
CA GLU A 268 -22.47 -3.78 -28.43
C GLU A 268 -22.23 -3.41 -26.96
N LYS A 269 -23.28 -3.09 -26.22
CA LYS A 269 -23.16 -2.71 -24.80
C LYS A 269 -22.73 -3.89 -23.93
N GLN A 270 -23.17 -5.10 -24.25
CA GLN A 270 -22.65 -6.31 -23.59
C GLN A 270 -21.15 -6.48 -23.82
N CYS A 271 -20.66 -6.28 -25.06
CA CYS A 271 -19.22 -6.32 -25.36
C CYS A 271 -18.45 -5.22 -24.62
N GLN A 272 -18.96 -3.98 -24.56
CA GLN A 272 -18.31 -2.90 -23.79
C GLN A 272 -18.17 -3.24 -22.30
N ILE A 273 -19.22 -3.80 -21.68
CA ILE A 273 -19.21 -4.14 -20.24
C ILE A 273 -18.36 -5.38 -19.97
N LYS A 274 -18.32 -6.35 -20.89
CA LYS A 274 -17.59 -7.59 -20.70
C LYS A 274 -16.10 -7.45 -21.03
N ASP A 275 -15.78 -6.87 -22.20
CA ASP A 275 -14.43 -6.82 -22.75
C ASP A 275 -13.74 -5.49 -22.43
N ASP A 276 -14.32 -4.36 -22.84
CA ASP A 276 -13.68 -3.05 -22.69
C ASP A 276 -13.48 -2.66 -21.23
N LEU A 277 -14.48 -2.91 -20.36
CA LEU A 277 -14.38 -2.64 -18.93
C LEU A 277 -13.27 -3.47 -18.27
N PHE A 278 -13.09 -4.74 -18.65
CA PHE A 278 -12.00 -5.57 -18.15
C PHE A 278 -10.64 -4.95 -18.48
N TYR A 279 -10.41 -4.60 -19.75
CA TYR A 279 -9.15 -3.99 -20.16
C TYR A 279 -8.97 -2.60 -19.56
N ALA A 280 -10.05 -1.83 -19.37
CA ALA A 280 -10.00 -0.56 -18.67
C ALA A 280 -9.50 -0.72 -17.22
N ILE A 281 -10.02 -1.71 -16.49
CA ILE A 281 -9.58 -2.04 -15.12
C ILE A 281 -8.11 -2.43 -15.12
N MET A 282 -7.70 -3.36 -15.98
CA MET A 282 -6.32 -3.87 -16.02
C MET A 282 -5.32 -2.79 -16.44
N ASN A 283 -5.62 -2.04 -17.50
CA ASN A 283 -4.71 -1.01 -18.01
C ASN A 283 -4.61 0.18 -17.05
N LEU A 284 -5.71 0.61 -16.41
CA LEU A 284 -5.63 1.64 -15.38
C LEU A 284 -4.86 1.18 -14.14
N THR A 285 -4.97 -0.11 -13.76
CA THR A 285 -4.16 -0.68 -12.68
C THR A 285 -2.67 -0.66 -13.03
N MET A 286 -2.31 -1.06 -14.25
CA MET A 286 -0.93 -1.01 -14.75
C MET A 286 -0.38 0.42 -14.84
N ILE A 287 -1.18 1.38 -15.34
CA ILE A 287 -0.82 2.80 -15.40
C ILE A 287 -0.54 3.34 -13.99
N ASN A 288 -1.43 3.07 -13.03
CA ASN A 288 -1.23 3.49 -11.65
C ASN A 288 0.03 2.90 -11.02
N LEU A 289 0.28 1.61 -11.22
CA LEU A 289 1.49 0.95 -10.75
C LEU A 289 2.75 1.55 -11.38
N ALA A 290 2.72 1.89 -12.68
CA ALA A 290 3.82 2.58 -13.36
C ALA A 290 4.13 3.93 -12.70
N LEU A 291 3.09 4.75 -12.48
CA LEU A 291 3.22 6.06 -11.83
C LEU A 291 3.73 5.94 -10.39
N TYR A 292 3.27 4.93 -9.65
CA TYR A 292 3.79 4.61 -8.32
C TYR A 292 5.28 4.26 -8.35
N GLN A 293 5.73 3.43 -9.30
CA GLN A 293 7.16 3.08 -9.43
C GLN A 293 8.03 4.26 -9.84
N GLU A 294 7.53 5.16 -10.69
CA GLU A 294 8.23 6.40 -11.06
C GLU A 294 8.37 7.34 -9.85
N LEU A 295 7.31 7.50 -9.04
CA LEU A 295 7.39 8.21 -7.76
C LEU A 295 8.43 7.57 -6.84
N LYS A 296 8.36 6.25 -6.61
CA LYS A 296 9.30 5.51 -5.76
C LYS A 296 10.74 5.68 -6.24
N SER A 297 10.98 5.53 -7.53
CA SER A 297 12.32 5.69 -8.14
C SER A 297 12.86 7.11 -7.97
N TYR A 298 12.01 8.12 -8.14
CA TYR A 298 12.39 9.51 -7.97
C TYR A 298 12.73 9.83 -6.51
N PHE A 299 11.83 9.49 -5.58
CA PHE A 299 11.98 9.83 -4.16
C PHE A 299 13.03 9.00 -3.41
N ASN A 300 13.34 7.79 -3.88
CA ASN A 300 14.37 6.94 -3.29
C ASN A 300 15.74 7.08 -4.01
N SER A 301 15.82 7.89 -5.07
CA SER A 301 17.08 8.09 -5.81
C SER A 301 18.15 8.73 -4.93
N GLU A 302 19.38 8.20 -4.98
CA GLU A 302 20.55 8.82 -4.35
C GLU A 302 20.97 10.14 -5.03
N GLN A 303 20.69 10.24 -6.35
CA GLN A 303 21.06 11.35 -7.22
C GLN A 303 19.84 11.87 -8.00
N PRO A 304 18.82 12.42 -7.32
CA PRO A 304 17.60 12.89 -7.97
C PRO A 304 17.85 14.08 -8.91
N GLU A 305 18.98 14.78 -8.76
CA GLU A 305 19.39 15.90 -9.62
C GLU A 305 19.64 15.45 -11.07
N LEU A 306 20.11 14.20 -11.26
CA LEU A 306 20.27 13.62 -12.60
C LEU A 306 18.93 13.45 -13.31
N ILE A 307 17.88 13.09 -12.57
CA ILE A 307 16.54 12.95 -13.13
C ILE A 307 16.03 14.32 -13.59
N LEU A 308 16.27 15.38 -12.82
CA LEU A 308 15.91 16.75 -13.22
C LEU A 308 16.60 17.17 -14.54
N SER A 309 17.83 16.72 -14.79
CA SER A 309 18.54 17.02 -16.04
C SER A 309 17.87 16.39 -17.27
N ILE A 310 17.22 15.24 -17.10
CA ILE A 310 16.47 14.55 -18.16
C ILE A 310 15.19 15.32 -18.49
N LEU A 311 14.50 15.86 -17.47
CA LEU A 311 13.27 16.65 -17.65
C LEU A 311 13.47 17.98 -18.40
N LYS A 312 14.73 18.44 -18.53
CA LYS A 312 15.08 19.66 -19.28
C LYS A 312 15.30 19.41 -20.77
N LYS A 313 15.04 18.20 -21.27
CA LYS A 313 15.18 17.83 -22.69
C LYS A 313 13.81 17.52 -23.32
N PRO A 314 13.62 17.85 -24.60
CA PRO A 314 12.41 17.43 -25.31
C PRO A 314 12.34 15.90 -25.36
N THR A 315 11.16 15.37 -25.10
CA THR A 315 10.85 13.96 -25.25
C THR A 315 10.35 13.70 -26.66
N GLN A 316 11.26 13.31 -27.55
CA GLN A 316 10.86 12.78 -28.86
C GLN A 316 10.27 11.38 -28.69
N ILE A 317 9.02 11.31 -28.27
CA ILE A 317 8.29 10.04 -28.13
C ILE A 317 6.90 10.23 -28.75
N LYS A 318 6.79 10.07 -30.06
CA LYS A 318 5.48 9.86 -30.69
C LYS A 318 5.59 8.82 -31.81
N SER A 319 5.24 7.59 -31.48
CA SER A 319 4.59 6.68 -32.41
C SER A 319 3.07 6.88 -32.27
N ASP A 320 2.34 6.79 -33.38
CA ASP A 320 0.87 6.79 -33.38
C ASP A 320 0.40 5.35 -33.65
N PRO A 321 0.31 4.51 -32.60
CA PRO A 321 -0.09 3.12 -32.78
C PRO A 321 -1.59 3.01 -33.06
N ASP A 322 -1.96 2.24 -34.08
CA ASP A 322 -3.36 1.86 -34.33
C ASP A 322 -3.71 0.62 -33.48
N GLN A 323 -3.81 0.81 -32.16
CA GLN A 323 -3.96 -0.29 -31.20
C GLN A 323 -5.37 -0.39 -30.59
N ARG A 324 -5.71 -1.61 -30.14
CA ARG A 324 -6.99 -2.04 -29.56
C ARG A 324 -6.79 -2.35 -28.07
N PRO A 325 -7.85 -2.41 -27.23
CA PRO A 325 -7.72 -2.59 -25.77
C PRO A 325 -6.81 -3.75 -25.33
N PHE A 326 -6.90 -4.90 -26.02
CA PHE A 326 -6.03 -6.05 -25.78
C PHE A 326 -4.58 -5.82 -26.17
N ASN A 327 -4.32 -5.17 -27.31
CA ASN A 327 -2.97 -4.87 -27.76
C ASN A 327 -2.30 -3.87 -26.83
N ASP A 328 -3.04 -2.84 -26.39
CA ASP A 328 -2.56 -1.89 -25.39
C ASP A 328 -2.16 -2.64 -24.12
N PHE A 329 -2.99 -3.56 -23.63
CA PHE A 329 -2.68 -4.37 -22.46
C PHE A 329 -1.34 -5.12 -22.62
N ILE A 330 -1.10 -5.74 -23.77
CA ILE A 330 0.17 -6.43 -24.05
C ILE A 330 1.36 -5.46 -24.13
N GLU A 331 1.22 -4.33 -24.82
CA GLU A 331 2.31 -3.36 -25.01
C GLU A 331 2.66 -2.62 -23.71
N LEU A 332 1.66 -2.24 -22.91
CA LEU A 332 1.87 -1.74 -21.54
C LEU A 332 2.65 -2.75 -20.70
N SER A 333 2.25 -4.02 -20.75
CA SER A 333 2.88 -5.07 -19.96
C SER A 333 4.35 -5.25 -20.33
N LYS A 334 4.66 -5.31 -21.63
CA LYS A 334 6.05 -5.34 -22.13
C LYS A 334 6.84 -4.11 -21.69
N HIS A 335 6.26 -2.92 -21.84
CA HIS A 335 6.91 -1.68 -21.45
C HIS A 335 7.23 -1.66 -19.94
N LEU A 336 6.29 -2.06 -19.11
CA LEU A 336 6.46 -2.11 -17.65
C LEU A 336 7.50 -3.14 -17.24
N LYS A 337 7.49 -4.31 -17.89
CA LYS A 337 8.50 -5.35 -17.69
C LYS A 337 9.91 -4.82 -17.95
N ASP A 338 10.12 -4.24 -19.13
CA ASP A 338 11.43 -3.75 -19.56
C ASP A 338 11.91 -2.57 -18.70
N SER A 339 10.98 -1.77 -18.18
CA SER A 339 11.29 -0.55 -17.44
C SER A 339 11.50 -0.77 -15.94
N TYR A 340 10.75 -1.69 -15.32
CA TYR A 340 10.69 -1.81 -13.85
C TYR A 340 11.08 -3.19 -13.30
N ILE A 341 11.06 -4.26 -14.11
CA ILE A 341 11.45 -5.60 -13.64
C ILE A 341 12.95 -5.82 -13.88
N LYS A 342 13.71 -5.93 -12.79
CA LYS A 342 15.08 -6.48 -12.85
C LYS A 342 15.00 -7.99 -13.06
N LYS A 343 15.72 -8.53 -14.05
CA LYS A 343 15.81 -9.98 -14.39
C LYS A 343 16.27 -10.93 -13.25
N HIS A 344 16.43 -10.43 -12.02
CA HIS A 344 16.90 -11.15 -10.84
C HIS A 344 15.87 -11.16 -9.71
N THR A 345 14.60 -11.41 -10.01
CA THR A 345 13.61 -11.79 -9.00
C THR A 345 13.61 -13.32 -8.82
N THR A 346 13.56 -13.77 -7.57
CA THR A 346 13.29 -15.17 -7.21
C THR A 346 11.98 -15.60 -7.86
N LYS A 347 12.05 -16.50 -8.84
CA LYS A 347 10.88 -17.06 -9.51
C LYS A 347 10.03 -17.82 -8.49
N ILE A 348 8.73 -17.51 -8.46
CA ILE A 348 7.74 -18.36 -7.80
C ILE A 348 7.81 -19.74 -8.46
N ASP A 349 7.89 -20.82 -7.68
CA ASP A 349 7.90 -22.18 -8.22
C ASP A 349 6.46 -22.56 -8.63
N LEU A 350 6.10 -22.17 -9.86
CA LEU A 350 4.78 -22.39 -10.45
C LEU A 350 4.36 -23.87 -10.48
N ASN A 351 5.31 -24.81 -10.33
CA ASN A 351 5.01 -26.24 -10.31
C ASN A 351 4.31 -26.70 -9.02
N LYS A 352 4.25 -25.86 -7.98
CA LYS A 352 3.60 -26.15 -6.70
C LYS A 352 2.23 -25.49 -6.55
N ILE A 353 1.70 -24.91 -7.63
CA ILE A 353 0.53 -24.04 -7.61
C ILE A 353 -0.56 -24.67 -8.48
N ASP A 354 -1.53 -25.30 -7.82
CA ASP A 354 -2.60 -26.04 -8.48
C ASP A 354 -3.75 -25.12 -8.92
N ASP A 355 -4.01 -24.04 -8.18
CA ASP A 355 -5.05 -23.05 -8.48
C ASP A 355 -4.67 -21.60 -8.14
N ILE A 356 -5.59 -20.66 -8.40
CA ILE A 356 -5.40 -19.22 -8.13
C ILE A 356 -5.30 -18.95 -6.64
N ASP A 357 -6.01 -19.69 -5.79
CA ASP A 357 -5.96 -19.47 -4.34
C ASP A 357 -4.61 -19.92 -3.79
N ASP A 358 -4.05 -21.02 -4.28
CA ASP A 358 -2.68 -21.47 -4.00
C ASP A 358 -1.64 -20.49 -4.53
N PHE A 359 -1.86 -19.92 -5.72
CA PHE A 359 -1.00 -18.86 -6.24
C PHE A 359 -1.04 -17.64 -5.34
N VAL A 360 -2.24 -17.18 -4.98
CA VAL A 360 -2.46 -16.04 -4.09
C VAL A 360 -1.77 -16.28 -2.76
N ASN A 361 -1.81 -17.49 -2.22
CA ASN A 361 -1.17 -17.85 -0.96
C ASN A 361 0.36 -17.85 -1.09
N GLU A 362 0.92 -18.40 -2.17
CA GLU A 362 2.36 -18.47 -2.37
C GLU A 362 2.97 -17.15 -2.82
N ALA A 363 2.24 -16.39 -3.65
CA ALA A 363 2.49 -14.99 -3.94
C ALA A 363 2.47 -14.18 -2.66
N LYS A 364 1.47 -14.31 -1.78
CA LYS A 364 1.47 -13.63 -0.47
C LYS A 364 2.68 -13.99 0.39
N LYS A 365 3.11 -15.25 0.43
CA LYS A 365 4.33 -15.66 1.17
C LYS A 365 5.61 -15.06 0.58
N HIS A 366 5.71 -14.97 -0.75
CA HIS A 366 6.85 -14.37 -1.44
C HIS A 366 6.83 -12.84 -1.44
N GLN A 367 5.64 -12.24 -1.48
CA GLN A 367 5.38 -10.81 -1.46
C GLN A 367 5.52 -10.25 -0.05
N ALA A 368 5.21 -11.02 1.00
CA ALA A 368 5.65 -10.69 2.35
C ALA A 368 7.18 -10.55 2.43
N ALA A 369 7.95 -11.19 1.54
CA ALA A 369 9.40 -11.05 1.45
C ALA A 369 9.89 -9.99 0.44
N GLN A 370 9.00 -9.27 -0.27
CA GLN A 370 9.33 -8.22 -1.24
C GLN A 370 8.42 -6.99 -1.09
N ASP A 371 9.01 -5.85 -0.71
CA ASP A 371 8.43 -4.51 -0.42
C ASP A 371 7.36 -3.96 -1.39
N TYR A 372 6.18 -4.59 -1.48
CA TYR A 372 5.09 -4.15 -2.36
C TYR A 372 3.70 -4.37 -1.72
N GLU A 373 3.25 -3.37 -0.95
CA GLU A 373 1.89 -3.28 -0.38
C GLU A 373 0.95 -2.31 -1.12
N ALA A 374 1.41 -1.64 -2.18
CA ALA A 374 0.54 -0.75 -2.96
C ALA A 374 -0.60 -1.57 -3.60
N PHE A 375 -1.84 -1.05 -3.51
CA PHE A 375 -3.08 -1.63 -4.06
C PHE A 375 -3.70 -2.83 -3.30
N ASN A 376 -3.21 -3.19 -2.11
CA ASN A 376 -3.82 -4.28 -1.32
C ASN A 376 -5.27 -3.98 -0.87
N THR A 377 -5.64 -2.71 -0.73
CA THR A 377 -6.97 -2.28 -0.29
C THR A 377 -7.53 -1.19 -1.20
N SER A 378 -8.78 -1.37 -1.64
CA SER A 378 -9.54 -0.35 -2.36
C SER A 378 -10.64 0.22 -1.48
N ILE A 379 -10.71 1.55 -1.43
CA ILE A 379 -11.60 2.30 -0.56
C ILE A 379 -12.53 3.14 -1.43
N ASN A 380 -13.83 2.93 -1.31
CA ASN A 380 -14.84 3.65 -2.06
C ASN A 380 -15.35 4.85 -1.27
N PHE A 381 -15.43 5.99 -1.93
CA PHE A 381 -16.12 7.18 -1.46
C PHE A 381 -17.36 7.40 -2.31
N LEU A 382 -18.52 7.31 -1.67
CA LEU A 382 -19.82 7.59 -2.26
C LEU A 382 -20.27 8.98 -1.83
N GLU A 383 -20.32 9.96 -2.75
CA GLU A 383 -20.92 11.26 -2.48
C GLU A 383 -22.32 11.36 -3.10
N LEU A 384 -23.30 11.71 -2.27
CA LEU A 384 -24.69 11.92 -2.65
C LEU A 384 -25.05 13.39 -2.46
N GLN A 385 -25.53 14.05 -3.51
CA GLN A 385 -26.11 15.37 -3.41
C GLN A 385 -27.62 15.27 -3.37
N VAL A 386 -28.23 15.86 -2.33
CA VAL A 386 -29.67 15.80 -2.10
C VAL A 386 -30.28 17.20 -2.10
N LYS A 387 -31.47 17.31 -2.71
CA LYS A 387 -32.31 18.49 -2.69
C LYS A 387 -33.28 18.44 -1.53
N ASP A 388 -32.81 18.82 -0.36
CA ASP A 388 -33.62 18.93 0.85
C ASP A 388 -33.37 20.28 1.54
N GLU A 389 -34.47 20.91 1.96
CA GLU A 389 -34.47 22.20 2.66
C GLU A 389 -34.27 22.04 4.18
N GLU A 390 -34.56 20.86 4.75
CA GLU A 390 -34.38 20.60 6.17
C GLU A 390 -32.90 20.58 6.55
N VAL A 391 -32.53 21.02 7.76
CA VAL A 391 -31.15 20.91 8.26
C VAL A 391 -30.88 19.48 8.74
N PHE A 392 -29.67 18.95 8.54
CA PHE A 392 -29.33 17.67 9.15
C PHE A 392 -29.13 17.84 10.65
N ALA A 393 -30.14 17.45 11.43
CA ALA A 393 -30.12 17.48 12.88
C ALA A 393 -29.89 16.09 13.52
N SER A 394 -30.25 15.02 12.80
CA SER A 394 -30.13 13.64 13.25
C SER A 394 -29.97 12.73 12.04
N SER A 395 -28.87 11.97 11.99
CA SER A 395 -28.57 11.03 10.92
C SER A 395 -29.61 9.92 10.82
N SER A 396 -30.02 9.36 11.97
CA SER A 396 -31.00 8.30 12.02
C SER A 396 -32.38 8.77 11.57
N ASP A 397 -32.82 9.95 12.01
CA ASP A 397 -34.14 10.45 11.63
C ASP A 397 -34.20 10.77 10.14
N TYR A 398 -33.12 11.37 9.61
CA TYR A 398 -33.01 11.65 8.19
C TYR A 398 -33.05 10.36 7.35
N LEU A 399 -32.19 9.38 7.65
CA LEU A 399 -32.15 8.12 6.89
C LEU A 399 -33.48 7.37 6.97
N LEU A 400 -34.10 7.29 8.15
CA LEU A 400 -35.38 6.60 8.32
C LEU A 400 -36.55 7.30 7.59
N LYS A 401 -36.47 8.62 7.39
CA LYS A 401 -37.46 9.40 6.63
C LYS A 401 -37.26 9.24 5.12
N HIS A 402 -36.03 9.08 4.65
CA HIS A 402 -35.68 9.02 3.23
C HIS A 402 -35.22 7.61 2.81
N GLN A 403 -36.18 6.73 2.53
CA GLN A 403 -35.94 5.31 2.22
C GLN A 403 -34.91 5.10 1.10
N GLN A 404 -35.00 5.84 -0.02
CA GLN A 404 -34.05 5.72 -1.13
C GLN A 404 -32.60 5.96 -0.66
N ILE A 405 -32.38 7.02 0.12
CA ILE A 405 -31.05 7.38 0.63
C ILE A 405 -30.57 6.35 1.66
N TYR A 406 -31.48 5.84 2.50
CA TYR A 406 -31.17 4.76 3.45
C TYR A 406 -30.76 3.45 2.76
N LEU A 407 -31.42 3.07 1.67
CA LEU A 407 -31.04 1.90 0.89
C LEU A 407 -29.64 2.07 0.30
N ILE A 408 -29.35 3.23 -0.31
CA ILE A 408 -28.02 3.55 -0.84
C ILE A 408 -26.95 3.51 0.26
N TYR A 409 -27.21 4.16 1.40
CA TYR A 409 -26.36 4.11 2.59
C TYR A 409 -26.10 2.65 3.01
N SER A 410 -27.15 1.82 3.07
CA SER A 410 -27.06 0.45 3.55
C SER A 410 -26.28 -0.47 2.60
N LEU A 411 -26.34 -0.23 1.29
CA LEU A 411 -25.57 -0.98 0.29
C LEU A 411 -24.05 -0.84 0.48
N ILE A 412 -23.59 0.33 0.96
CA ILE A 412 -22.16 0.60 1.17
C ILE A 412 -21.75 0.33 2.62
N ILE A 413 -22.57 0.73 3.59
CA ILE A 413 -22.21 0.62 5.01
C ILE A 413 -22.45 -0.78 5.57
N ASN A 414 -23.50 -1.45 5.11
CA ASN A 414 -23.88 -2.81 5.51
C ASN A 414 -23.92 -3.78 4.32
N PRO A 415 -22.84 -3.91 3.52
CA PRO A 415 -22.85 -4.66 2.27
C PRO A 415 -23.11 -6.16 2.46
N ASN A 416 -22.80 -6.70 3.63
CA ASN A 416 -23.10 -8.09 4.01
C ASN A 416 -24.59 -8.42 3.92
N SER A 417 -25.46 -7.51 4.37
CA SER A 417 -26.91 -7.71 4.38
C SER A 417 -27.50 -7.85 2.98
N PHE A 418 -26.75 -7.42 1.96
CA PHE A 418 -27.15 -7.48 0.56
C PHE A 418 -26.29 -8.46 -0.26
N GLY A 419 -25.35 -9.17 0.36
CA GLY A 419 -24.43 -10.06 -0.35
C GLY A 419 -23.48 -9.34 -1.31
N LEU A 420 -23.08 -8.10 -0.98
CA LEU A 420 -22.18 -7.25 -1.77
C LEU A 420 -20.78 -7.08 -1.17
N ASN A 421 -20.49 -7.76 -0.06
CA ASN A 421 -19.18 -7.65 0.58
C ASN A 421 -18.09 -8.28 -0.31
N SER A 422 -17.02 -7.53 -0.59
CA SER A 422 -15.86 -8.03 -1.35
C SER A 422 -15.14 -9.20 -0.67
N ASN A 423 -15.28 -9.34 0.65
CA ASN A 423 -14.55 -10.33 1.44
C ASN A 423 -15.20 -11.72 1.41
N THR A 424 -16.48 -11.84 1.04
CA THR A 424 -17.19 -13.13 1.00
C THR A 424 -16.71 -14.00 -0.17
N THR A 425 -17.08 -15.28 -0.18
CA THR A 425 -16.72 -16.22 -1.28
C THR A 425 -17.58 -16.04 -2.53
N GLN A 426 -18.73 -15.37 -2.40
CA GLN A 426 -19.66 -15.13 -3.48
C GLN A 426 -20.28 -13.75 -3.34
N ILE A 427 -20.61 -13.16 -4.49
CA ILE A 427 -21.44 -11.96 -4.62
C ILE A 427 -22.84 -12.36 -5.12
N VAL A 428 -23.88 -11.68 -4.62
CA VAL A 428 -25.27 -11.92 -5.02
C VAL A 428 -25.48 -11.61 -6.51
N LYS A 429 -26.51 -12.18 -7.13
CA LYS A 429 -26.93 -11.82 -8.50
C LYS A 429 -27.70 -10.50 -8.52
N TYR A 430 -27.57 -9.72 -9.59
CA TYR A 430 -28.21 -8.40 -9.69
C TYR A 430 -29.75 -8.47 -9.50
N ASN A 431 -30.42 -9.45 -10.12
CA ASN A 431 -31.87 -9.60 -9.96
C ASN A 431 -32.28 -9.93 -8.52
N ASP A 432 -31.48 -10.67 -7.78
CA ASP A 432 -31.78 -11.02 -6.39
C ASP A 432 -31.52 -9.83 -5.47
N LEU A 433 -30.48 -9.04 -5.73
CA LEU A 433 -30.31 -7.73 -5.09
C LEU A 433 -31.53 -6.84 -5.29
N MET A 434 -31.99 -6.69 -6.53
CA MET A 434 -33.14 -5.84 -6.84
C MET A 434 -34.43 -6.33 -6.19
N LYS A 435 -34.64 -7.65 -6.09
CA LYS A 435 -35.76 -8.23 -5.31
C LYS A 435 -35.64 -7.88 -3.83
N ASN A 436 -34.45 -8.02 -3.25
CA ASN A 436 -34.22 -7.71 -1.84
C ASN A 436 -34.46 -6.23 -1.53
N LEU A 437 -33.98 -5.33 -2.38
CA LEU A 437 -34.20 -3.89 -2.24
C LEU A 437 -35.69 -3.52 -2.30
N LYS A 438 -36.44 -4.11 -3.24
CA LYS A 438 -37.89 -3.87 -3.38
C LYS A 438 -38.70 -4.40 -2.20
N ASN A 439 -38.26 -5.49 -1.58
CA ASN A 439 -38.95 -6.13 -0.48
C ASN A 439 -38.52 -5.61 0.90
N MET A 440 -37.53 -4.71 0.96
CA MET A 440 -37.00 -4.20 2.22
C MET A 440 -37.99 -3.21 2.85
N GLN A 441 -38.58 -3.61 3.98
CA GLN A 441 -39.42 -2.76 4.81
C GLN A 441 -38.76 -2.57 6.19
N ILE A 442 -38.74 -1.32 6.66
CA ILE A 442 -38.24 -0.99 7.99
C ILE A 442 -39.36 -1.31 8.99
N SER A 443 -39.27 -2.44 9.68
CA SER A 443 -40.19 -2.78 10.76
C SER A 443 -39.90 -1.99 12.04
N GLU A 444 -40.91 -1.82 12.90
CA GLU A 444 -40.75 -1.17 14.21
C GLU A 444 -39.70 -1.87 15.08
N TRP A 445 -39.58 -3.20 14.99
CA TRP A 445 -38.63 -4.01 15.75
C TRP A 445 -37.19 -3.84 15.24
N SER A 446 -37.00 -3.80 13.91
CA SER A 446 -35.69 -3.58 13.29
C SER A 446 -35.18 -2.15 13.43
N ARG A 447 -36.07 -1.18 13.69
CA ARG A 447 -35.72 0.24 13.81
C ARG A 447 -34.64 0.50 14.87
N LYS A 448 -34.70 -0.16 16.03
CA LYS A 448 -33.69 0.03 17.10
C LYS A 448 -32.29 -0.43 16.66
N MET A 449 -32.20 -1.57 15.97
CA MET A 449 -30.92 -2.06 15.44
C MET A 449 -30.40 -1.14 14.34
N ILE A 450 -31.27 -0.72 13.42
CA ILE A 450 -30.89 0.22 12.34
C ILE A 450 -30.33 1.53 12.91
N VAL A 451 -30.96 2.09 13.95
CA VAL A 451 -30.47 3.30 14.62
C VAL A 451 -29.10 3.06 15.26
N GLN A 452 -28.90 1.90 15.88
CA GLN A 452 -27.58 1.53 16.43
C GLN A 452 -26.52 1.43 15.34
N ASP A 453 -26.81 0.79 14.22
CA ASP A 453 -25.89 0.66 13.08
C ASP A 453 -25.54 2.02 12.48
N ILE A 454 -26.52 2.91 12.34
CA ILE A 454 -26.31 4.30 11.87
C ILE A 454 -25.39 5.05 12.82
N ASN A 455 -25.66 5.00 14.13
CA ASN A 455 -24.84 5.70 15.12
C ASN A 455 -23.41 5.12 15.20
N GLN A 456 -23.26 3.81 14.98
CA GLN A 456 -21.95 3.16 14.96
C GLN A 456 -21.13 3.53 13.73
N SER A 457 -21.74 3.75 12.57
CA SER A 457 -21.04 4.13 11.34
C SER A 457 -20.85 5.63 11.17
N GLU A 458 -21.63 6.47 11.86
CA GLU A 458 -21.59 7.94 11.77
C GLU A 458 -20.18 8.48 12.06
N VAL A 459 -19.68 9.33 11.15
CA VAL A 459 -18.39 10.02 11.29
C VAL A 459 -18.62 11.46 11.71
N GLU A 460 -19.41 12.20 10.94
CA GLU A 460 -19.71 13.61 11.19
C GLU A 460 -21.16 13.96 10.87
N ILE A 461 -21.74 14.83 11.69
CA ILE A 461 -23.00 15.51 11.42
C ILE A 461 -22.78 17.02 11.37
N ASN A 462 -23.19 17.63 10.27
CA ASN A 462 -23.16 19.06 10.05
C ASN A 462 -24.51 19.49 9.45
N LYS A 463 -24.88 20.76 9.61
CA LYS A 463 -26.11 21.32 9.04
C LYS A 463 -26.30 20.99 7.55
N ASN A 464 -25.21 20.95 6.78
CA ASN A 464 -25.22 20.76 5.33
C ASN A 464 -24.71 19.40 4.84
N TYR A 465 -24.13 18.56 5.70
CA TYR A 465 -23.69 17.22 5.32
C TYR A 465 -23.72 16.22 6.48
N LEU A 466 -23.83 14.94 6.11
CA LEU A 466 -23.69 13.77 6.98
C LEU A 466 -22.65 12.83 6.36
N SER A 467 -21.90 12.11 7.18
CA SER A 467 -20.98 11.09 6.68
C SER A 467 -20.91 9.85 7.55
N PHE A 468 -20.62 8.73 6.90
CA PHE A 468 -20.59 7.40 7.49
C PHE A 468 -19.42 6.60 6.93
N ILE A 469 -18.98 5.60 7.68
CA ILE A 469 -17.87 4.71 7.31
C ILE A 469 -18.18 3.26 7.73
N ASN A 470 -17.72 2.29 6.94
CA ASN A 470 -17.82 0.87 7.25
C ASN A 470 -16.48 0.26 7.73
N GLN A 471 -16.50 -1.05 8.03
CA GLN A 471 -15.30 -1.80 8.46
C GLN A 471 -14.21 -1.91 7.39
N SER A 472 -14.57 -1.80 6.11
CA SER A 472 -13.64 -1.76 4.97
C SER A 472 -13.16 -0.35 4.64
N ASN A 473 -13.43 0.62 5.52
CA ASN A 473 -13.21 2.05 5.34
C ASN A 473 -13.94 2.69 4.14
N ASP A 474 -14.97 2.07 3.57
CA ASP A 474 -15.78 2.74 2.54
C ASP A 474 -16.63 3.82 3.20
N PHE A 475 -16.76 4.96 2.54
CA PHE A 475 -17.48 6.12 3.03
C PHE A 475 -18.73 6.42 2.22
N VAL A 476 -19.75 6.91 2.93
CA VAL A 476 -20.92 7.56 2.35
C VAL A 476 -20.98 8.98 2.87
N ILE A 477 -21.01 9.97 1.98
CA ILE A 477 -21.14 11.40 2.29
C ILE A 477 -22.42 11.90 1.63
N ILE A 478 -23.35 12.39 2.44
CA ILE A 478 -24.61 12.98 1.97
C ILE A 478 -24.51 14.48 2.18
N LYS A 479 -24.67 15.29 1.13
CA LYS A 479 -24.53 16.74 1.19
C LYS A 479 -25.65 17.47 0.46
N LYS A 480 -25.92 18.71 0.89
CA LYS A 480 -26.91 19.60 0.27
C LYS A 480 -26.30 20.62 -0.68
N ASP A 481 -25.00 20.89 -0.53
CA ASP A 481 -24.27 21.89 -1.29
C ASP A 481 -23.17 21.24 -2.14
N ASN A 482 -22.64 22.03 -3.09
CA ASN A 482 -21.53 21.63 -3.95
C ASN A 482 -20.17 21.68 -3.23
N LYS A 483 -20.14 21.68 -1.88
CA LYS A 483 -18.88 21.75 -1.14
C LYS A 483 -18.02 20.53 -1.46
N GLN A 484 -16.73 20.78 -1.73
CA GLN A 484 -15.73 19.72 -1.92
C GLN A 484 -15.30 19.18 -0.56
N LEU A 485 -15.99 18.12 -0.11
CA LEU A 485 -15.70 17.45 1.16
C LEU A 485 -14.74 16.27 0.98
N LEU A 486 -14.82 15.58 -0.16
CA LEU A 486 -14.03 14.38 -0.48
C LEU A 486 -12.53 14.55 -0.18
N ASP A 487 -12.00 15.75 -0.41
CA ASP A 487 -10.60 16.07 -0.15
C ASP A 487 -10.16 15.79 1.30
N PHE A 488 -10.99 16.13 2.29
CA PHE A 488 -10.70 15.86 3.70
C PHE A 488 -10.70 14.36 4.02
N TYR A 489 -11.61 13.61 3.40
CA TYR A 489 -11.80 12.19 3.66
C TYR A 489 -10.67 11.35 3.05
N VAL A 490 -10.24 11.68 1.83
CA VAL A 490 -9.09 11.02 1.20
C VAL A 490 -7.80 11.33 1.97
N TRP A 491 -7.57 12.57 2.44
CA TRP A 491 -6.41 12.87 3.31
C TRP A 491 -6.44 12.11 4.63
N ALA A 492 -7.61 11.98 5.27
CA ALA A 492 -7.78 11.18 6.47
C ALA A 492 -7.40 9.71 6.24
N ILE A 493 -7.76 9.17 5.06
CA ILE A 493 -7.43 7.81 4.67
C ILE A 493 -5.94 7.65 4.37
N ILE A 494 -5.32 8.57 3.61
CA ILE A 494 -3.87 8.55 3.38
C ILE A 494 -3.12 8.55 4.72
N TYR A 495 -3.52 9.41 5.65
CA TYR A 495 -2.92 9.49 6.99
C TYR A 495 -3.08 8.17 7.75
N SER A 496 -4.31 7.64 7.83
CA SER A 496 -4.61 6.44 8.64
C SER A 496 -4.01 5.15 8.06
N GLU A 497 -4.08 4.97 6.73
CA GLU A 497 -3.53 3.79 6.07
C GLU A 497 -1.99 3.78 6.10
N SER A 498 -1.33 4.94 6.02
CA SER A 498 0.12 5.02 6.19
C SER A 498 0.60 4.48 7.55
N ARG A 499 -0.15 4.79 8.62
CA ARG A 499 0.14 4.29 9.97
C ARG A 499 -0.11 2.79 10.08
N LYS A 500 -1.15 2.28 9.42
CA LYS A 500 -1.41 0.83 9.35
C LYS A 500 -0.25 0.12 8.67
N TRP A 501 0.25 0.60 7.54
CA TRP A 501 1.40 -0.04 6.88
C TRP A 501 2.65 -0.01 7.73
N ILE A 502 3.01 1.13 8.32
CA ILE A 502 4.20 1.18 9.21
C ILE A 502 4.05 0.21 10.38
N HIS A 503 2.86 0.05 10.95
CA HIS A 503 2.59 -0.97 11.96
C HIS A 503 2.83 -2.40 11.42
N HIS A 504 2.31 -2.73 10.24
CA HIS A 504 2.49 -4.04 9.62
C HIS A 504 3.94 -4.31 9.25
N ASP A 505 4.68 -3.32 8.73
CA ASP A 505 6.12 -3.42 8.44
C ASP A 505 6.92 -3.75 9.71
N ILE A 506 6.61 -3.07 10.82
CA ILE A 506 7.26 -3.33 12.11
C ILE A 506 6.92 -4.73 12.62
N GLU A 507 5.67 -5.15 12.51
CA GLU A 507 5.23 -6.49 12.91
C GLU A 507 5.92 -7.57 12.06
N TYR A 508 6.01 -7.36 10.75
CA TYR A 508 6.70 -8.25 9.83
C TYR A 508 8.18 -8.38 10.19
N ASP A 509 8.90 -7.28 10.33
CA ASP A 509 10.32 -7.26 10.73
C ASP A 509 10.55 -7.96 12.07
N PHE A 510 9.64 -7.75 13.02
CA PHE A 510 9.71 -8.38 14.34
C PHE A 510 9.49 -9.89 14.27
N ASN A 511 8.63 -10.36 13.37
CA ASN A 511 8.34 -11.78 13.16
C ASN A 511 9.35 -12.47 12.23
N ASN A 512 10.09 -11.73 11.40
CA ASN A 512 11.03 -12.29 10.44
C ASN A 512 12.31 -12.81 11.12
N ASP A 513 12.61 -14.10 10.96
CA ASP A 513 13.78 -14.75 11.57
C ASP A 513 15.11 -14.40 10.90
N ARG A 514 15.08 -13.83 9.69
CA ARG A 514 16.29 -13.37 8.97
C ARG A 514 16.84 -12.06 9.53
N VAL A 515 16.01 -11.29 10.24
CA VAL A 515 16.39 -9.99 10.81
C VAL A 515 17.15 -10.21 12.13
N VAL A 516 18.30 -9.53 12.29
CA VAL A 516 19.11 -9.63 13.51
C VAL A 516 18.44 -8.84 14.64
N LYS A 517 17.79 -9.54 15.55
CA LYS A 517 17.06 -8.95 16.69
C LYS A 517 18.01 -8.73 17.88
N ASN A 518 18.57 -7.52 17.98
CA ASN A 518 19.35 -7.07 19.14
C ASN A 518 18.56 -6.05 19.98
N SER A 519 19.12 -5.61 21.13
CA SER A 519 18.40 -4.64 21.98
C SER A 519 18.19 -3.27 21.30
N SER A 520 19.07 -2.86 20.38
CA SER A 520 18.89 -1.64 19.59
C SER A 520 17.67 -1.76 18.65
N PHE A 521 17.54 -2.90 17.97
CA PHE A 521 16.39 -3.20 17.12
C PHE A 521 15.08 -3.07 17.89
N TYR A 522 14.97 -3.71 19.06
CA TYR A 522 13.74 -3.63 19.86
C TYR A 522 13.41 -2.21 20.33
N ARG A 523 14.42 -1.43 20.76
CA ARG A 523 14.22 -0.03 21.15
C ARG A 523 13.71 0.82 19.99
N GLN A 524 14.34 0.70 18.82
CA GLN A 524 13.95 1.43 17.61
C GLN A 524 12.52 1.09 17.19
N LYS A 525 12.14 -0.20 17.21
CA LYS A 525 10.77 -0.61 16.86
C LYS A 525 9.74 -0.15 17.88
N ILE A 526 10.06 -0.15 19.17
CA ILE A 526 9.18 0.41 20.21
C ILE A 526 8.98 1.91 19.99
N GLU A 527 10.06 2.67 19.78
CA GLU A 527 9.99 4.11 19.54
C GLU A 527 9.16 4.44 18.31
N ALA A 528 9.38 3.72 17.20
CA ALA A 528 8.58 3.88 15.98
C ALA A 528 7.08 3.59 16.24
N LEU A 529 6.74 2.52 16.96
CA LEU A 529 5.36 2.21 17.32
C LEU A 529 4.73 3.23 18.27
N GLU A 530 5.51 3.78 19.21
CA GLU A 530 5.04 4.83 20.12
C GLU A 530 4.77 6.13 19.36
N ASN A 531 5.58 6.47 18.35
CA ASN A 531 5.36 7.62 17.46
C ASN A 531 4.13 7.44 16.54
N LEU A 532 3.70 6.20 16.27
CA LEU A 532 2.46 5.98 15.52
C LEU A 532 1.20 6.31 16.30
N LYS A 533 1.25 6.52 17.62
CA LYS A 533 0.05 6.86 18.40
C LYS A 533 -0.25 8.35 18.26
N PHE A 534 -1.44 8.69 17.76
CA PHE A 534 -1.84 10.08 17.66
C PHE A 534 -2.30 10.65 19.01
N ASP A 535 -1.97 11.92 19.26
CA ASP A 535 -2.52 12.70 20.37
C ASP A 535 -3.41 13.85 19.84
N TRP A 536 -4.00 14.62 20.76
CA TRP A 536 -4.82 15.77 20.43
C TRP A 536 -4.06 16.87 19.66
N TYR A 537 -2.73 16.86 19.69
CA TYR A 537 -1.84 17.87 19.13
C TYR A 537 -1.20 17.49 17.80
N ASP A 538 -1.48 16.29 17.28
CA ASP A 538 -1.00 15.89 15.97
C ASP A 538 -1.39 16.92 14.91
N ASP A 539 -0.50 17.09 13.94
CA ASP A 539 -0.57 18.11 12.90
C ASP A 539 -1.49 17.71 11.73
N PHE A 540 -1.83 16.42 11.59
CA PHE A 540 -2.77 15.89 10.60
C PHE A 540 -2.49 16.41 9.17
N TYR A 541 -1.21 16.40 8.78
CA TYR A 541 -0.73 16.97 7.52
C TYR A 541 -1.08 18.45 7.33
N GLY A 542 -1.21 19.20 8.42
CA GLY A 542 -1.64 20.60 8.45
C GLY A 542 -3.14 20.79 8.17
N ILE A 543 -3.97 19.75 8.30
CA ILE A 543 -5.41 19.79 8.06
C ILE A 543 -6.19 19.40 9.32
N PRO A 544 -6.35 20.29 10.32
CA PRO A 544 -7.01 19.95 11.58
C PRO A 544 -8.44 19.41 11.42
N ALA A 545 -9.12 19.77 10.33
CA ALA A 545 -10.48 19.32 10.03
C ALA A 545 -10.59 17.80 9.85
N ILE A 546 -9.52 17.08 9.47
CA ILE A 546 -9.60 15.62 9.26
C ILE A 546 -9.57 14.83 10.56
N LYS A 547 -9.27 15.47 11.69
CA LYS A 547 -9.09 14.84 13.01
C LYS A 547 -10.28 13.97 13.41
N THR A 548 -11.50 14.45 13.20
CA THR A 548 -12.73 13.69 13.53
C THR A 548 -12.81 12.41 12.69
N ILE A 549 -12.49 12.51 11.39
CA ILE A 549 -12.52 11.40 10.44
C ILE A 549 -11.45 10.36 10.83
N VAL A 550 -10.22 10.79 11.10
CA VAL A 550 -9.11 9.91 11.53
C VAL A 550 -9.47 9.17 12.83
N LYS A 551 -10.03 9.88 13.82
CA LYS A 551 -10.48 9.25 15.07
C LYS A 551 -11.50 8.14 14.82
N LYS A 552 -12.42 8.33 13.88
CA LYS A 552 -13.43 7.32 13.53
C LYS A 552 -12.81 6.11 12.83
N ILE A 553 -11.89 6.34 11.87
CA ILE A 553 -11.15 5.26 11.20
C ILE A 553 -10.37 4.42 12.23
N ASP A 554 -9.70 5.07 13.18
CA ASP A 554 -8.93 4.38 14.23
C ASP A 554 -9.83 3.58 15.19
N GLN A 555 -11.04 4.09 15.51
CA GLN A 555 -12.02 3.36 16.31
C GLN A 555 -12.50 2.07 15.63
N ILE A 556 -12.74 2.12 14.32
CA ILE A 556 -13.23 0.98 13.55
C ILE A 556 -12.13 -0.04 13.29
N SER A 557 -10.94 0.44 12.95
CA SER A 557 -9.79 -0.43 12.64
C SER A 557 -9.08 -0.99 13.87
N SER A 558 -9.33 -0.44 15.07
CA SER A 558 -8.70 -0.86 16.33
C SER A 558 -7.15 -0.78 16.31
N ILE A 559 -6.58 0.08 15.45
CA ILE A 559 -5.12 0.21 15.28
C ILE A 559 -4.39 0.54 16.59
N LYS A 560 -4.98 1.41 17.43
CA LYS A 560 -4.40 1.80 18.72
C LYS A 560 -4.17 0.59 19.63
N SER A 561 -5.18 -0.27 19.76
CA SER A 561 -5.07 -1.50 20.56
C SER A 561 -4.04 -2.46 19.97
N SER A 562 -3.96 -2.59 18.64
CA SER A 562 -2.97 -3.44 17.98
C SER A 562 -1.53 -2.95 18.26
N ILE A 563 -1.29 -1.65 18.16
CA ILE A 563 -0.01 -1.02 18.52
C ILE A 563 0.36 -1.33 19.99
N ASP A 564 -0.59 -1.15 20.93
CA ASP A 564 -0.35 -1.40 22.35
C ASP A 564 0.05 -2.86 22.64
N ILE A 565 -0.62 -3.81 21.97
CA ILE A 565 -0.33 -5.25 22.07
C ILE A 565 1.07 -5.55 21.52
N LEU A 566 1.41 -5.02 20.34
CA LEU A 566 2.71 -5.25 19.72
C LEU A 566 3.85 -4.67 20.55
N VAL A 567 3.70 -3.44 21.05
CA VAL A 567 4.67 -2.81 21.97
C VAL A 567 4.88 -3.66 23.22
N GLY A 568 3.81 -4.15 23.85
CA GLY A 568 3.91 -5.04 25.01
C GLY A 568 4.68 -6.33 24.69
N THR A 569 4.41 -6.92 23.54
CA THR A 569 5.06 -8.14 23.05
C THR A 569 6.56 -7.93 22.79
N ILE A 570 6.93 -6.81 22.15
CA ILE A 570 8.32 -6.45 21.90
C ILE A 570 9.08 -6.21 23.21
N LYS A 571 8.48 -5.46 24.16
CA LYS A 571 9.07 -5.20 25.48
C LYS A 571 9.34 -6.51 26.25
N GLN A 572 8.42 -7.47 26.17
CA GLN A 572 8.61 -8.79 26.79
C GLN A 572 9.79 -9.56 26.17
N LYS A 573 9.93 -9.54 24.84
CA LYS A 573 11.05 -10.22 24.15
C LYS A 573 12.40 -9.56 24.42
N ASP A 574 12.49 -8.23 24.44
CA ASP A 574 13.73 -7.51 24.81
C ASP A 574 14.17 -7.86 26.24
N ALA A 575 13.22 -7.96 27.19
CA ALA A 575 13.52 -8.37 28.56
C ALA A 575 14.06 -9.81 28.65
N LEU A 576 13.51 -10.75 27.86
CA LEU A 576 14.01 -12.12 27.80
C LEU A 576 15.43 -12.17 27.20
N LEU A 577 15.69 -11.42 26.13
CA LEU A 577 17.01 -11.36 25.50
C LEU A 577 18.08 -10.80 26.47
N LYS A 578 17.75 -9.76 27.23
CA LYS A 578 18.66 -9.23 28.28
C LYS A 578 18.99 -10.27 29.33
N LYS A 579 17.99 -11.00 29.84
CA LYS A 579 18.19 -12.10 30.80
C LYS A 579 19.07 -13.21 30.24
N ASP A 580 18.91 -13.57 28.97
CA ASP A 580 19.76 -14.59 28.33
C ASP A 580 21.19 -14.10 28.08
N PHE A 581 21.38 -12.82 27.78
CA PHE A 581 22.71 -12.21 27.69
C PHE A 581 23.40 -12.16 29.06
N GLU A 582 22.69 -11.79 30.13
CA GLU A 582 23.19 -11.83 31.50
C GLU A 582 23.61 -13.25 31.90
N ARG A 583 22.79 -14.26 31.60
CA ARG A 583 23.12 -15.67 31.83
C ARG A 583 24.37 -16.09 31.09
N LYS A 584 24.51 -15.75 29.80
CA LYS A 584 25.71 -16.07 29.01
C LYS A 584 26.95 -15.37 29.58
N THR A 585 26.83 -14.11 29.97
CA THR A 585 27.93 -13.34 30.57
C THR A 585 28.34 -13.93 31.90
N MET A 586 27.39 -14.35 32.74
CA MET A 586 27.66 -15.04 34.01
C MET A 586 28.40 -16.36 33.78
N VAL A 587 28.02 -17.14 32.77
CA VAL A 587 28.73 -18.39 32.40
C VAL A 587 30.16 -18.09 31.94
N ILE A 588 30.37 -17.06 31.11
CA ILE A 588 31.72 -16.66 30.67
C ILE A 588 32.55 -16.19 31.86
N ALA A 589 31.99 -15.35 32.73
CA ALA A 589 32.67 -14.88 33.94
C ALA A 589 33.05 -16.05 34.86
N TYR A 590 32.19 -17.04 35.01
CA TYR A 590 32.48 -18.27 35.75
C TYR A 590 33.64 -19.07 35.11
N VAL A 591 33.66 -19.21 33.78
CA VAL A 591 34.75 -19.87 33.06
C VAL A 591 36.08 -19.11 33.23
N VAL A 592 36.07 -17.79 33.11
CA VAL A 592 37.26 -16.95 33.32
C VAL A 592 37.76 -17.06 34.77
N ALA A 593 36.87 -17.02 35.75
CA ALA A 593 37.22 -17.21 37.16
C ALA A 593 37.85 -18.59 37.41
N LEU A 594 37.36 -19.65 36.76
CA LEU A 594 37.97 -20.98 36.80
C LEU A 594 39.39 -20.97 36.20
N PHE A 595 39.63 -20.32 35.06
CA PHE A 595 40.97 -20.19 34.48
C PHE A 595 41.94 -19.42 35.37
N ILE A 596 41.49 -18.34 36.00
CA ILE A 596 42.30 -17.58 36.96
C ILE A 596 42.62 -18.43 38.20
N GLY A 597 41.63 -19.16 38.72
CA GLY A 597 41.83 -20.12 39.81
C GLY A 597 42.85 -21.21 39.45
N PHE A 598 42.81 -21.71 38.21
CA PHE A 598 43.78 -22.67 37.67
C PHE A 598 45.19 -22.09 37.64
N ILE A 599 45.38 -20.88 37.09
CA ILE A 599 46.69 -20.20 37.04
C ILE A 599 47.25 -19.98 38.45
N ASN A 600 46.42 -19.52 39.40
CA ASN A 600 46.84 -19.30 40.78
C ASN A 600 47.21 -20.61 41.49
N PHE A 601 46.46 -21.69 41.25
CA PHE A 601 46.78 -23.01 41.80
C PHE A 601 48.12 -23.55 41.27
N PHE A 602 48.36 -23.45 39.96
CA PHE A 602 49.66 -23.79 39.37
C PHE A 602 50.79 -22.90 39.90
N GLY A 603 50.55 -21.59 40.01
CA GLY A 603 51.50 -20.67 40.60
C GLY A 603 51.89 -21.09 42.02
N MET A 604 50.93 -21.47 42.86
CA MET A 604 51.17 -21.95 44.22
C MET A 604 51.97 -23.26 44.24
N ILE A 605 51.61 -24.25 43.41
CA ILE A 605 52.34 -25.53 43.30
C ILE A 605 53.77 -25.31 42.84
N PHE A 606 54.00 -24.49 41.82
CA PHE A 606 55.34 -24.19 41.32
C PHE A 606 56.16 -23.38 42.32
N THR A 607 55.54 -22.51 43.12
CA THR A 607 56.23 -21.77 44.19
C THR A 607 56.64 -22.70 45.34
N ILE A 608 55.80 -23.68 45.69
CA ILE A 608 56.13 -24.74 46.66
C ILE A 608 57.27 -25.63 46.14
N LEU A 609 57.27 -25.96 44.84
CA LEU A 609 58.35 -26.71 44.19
C LEU A 609 59.66 -25.92 44.03
N ALA A 610 59.58 -24.58 43.97
CA ALA A 610 60.73 -23.72 43.72
C ALA A 610 61.53 -23.35 44.98
N VAL A 611 61.04 -23.64 46.19
CA VAL A 611 61.72 -23.29 47.45
C VAL A 611 61.94 -24.50 48.35
N THR A 612 62.63 -25.51 47.83
CA THR A 612 63.54 -26.37 48.62
C THR A 612 64.40 -27.12 47.62
N LYS A 613 65.72 -27.02 47.78
CA LYS A 613 66.83 -27.59 47.01
C LYS A 613 66.46 -28.69 45.98
N PRO A 614 67.04 -28.68 44.76
CA PRO A 614 66.70 -29.61 43.68
C PRO A 614 66.81 -31.11 44.03
N GLU A 615 67.56 -31.45 45.07
CA GLU A 615 67.67 -32.82 45.60
C GLU A 615 66.45 -33.29 46.43
N ASP A 616 65.61 -32.36 46.91
CA ASP A 616 64.35 -32.63 47.64
C ASP A 616 63.11 -32.68 46.72
N GLY A 617 63.27 -32.39 45.42
CA GLY A 617 62.19 -32.29 44.44
C GLY A 617 61.43 -33.61 44.17
N LEU A 618 61.97 -34.74 44.61
CA LEU A 618 61.43 -36.10 44.41
C LEU A 618 61.13 -36.84 45.72
N ASN A 619 60.87 -36.12 46.82
CA ASN A 619 60.40 -36.78 48.04
C ASN A 619 58.97 -37.34 47.83
N THR A 620 58.65 -38.49 48.44
CA THR A 620 57.37 -39.20 48.31
C THR A 620 56.18 -38.28 48.57
N THR A 621 56.30 -37.35 49.53
CA THR A 621 55.27 -36.35 49.83
C THR A 621 55.01 -35.38 48.68
N ASN A 622 56.06 -34.90 48.00
CA ASN A 622 55.95 -34.02 46.84
C ASN A 622 55.35 -34.75 45.64
N ILE A 623 55.73 -36.02 45.43
CA ILE A 623 55.15 -36.88 44.39
C ILE A 623 53.65 -37.12 44.65
N ILE A 624 53.26 -37.37 45.90
CA ILE A 624 51.84 -37.52 46.29
C ILE A 624 51.07 -36.22 46.02
N VAL A 625 51.62 -35.07 46.39
CA VAL A 625 50.99 -33.76 46.14
C VAL A 625 50.85 -33.47 44.64
N ILE A 626 51.90 -33.74 43.84
CA ILE A 626 51.85 -33.60 42.37
C ILE A 626 50.83 -34.57 41.77
N THR A 627 50.74 -35.80 42.27
CA THR A 627 49.81 -36.82 41.76
C THR A 627 48.36 -36.42 42.07
N ILE A 628 48.06 -36.02 43.30
CA ILE A 628 46.72 -35.54 43.71
C ILE A 628 46.36 -34.28 42.93
N ALA A 629 47.29 -33.34 42.79
CA ALA A 629 47.08 -32.13 41.99
C ALA A 629 46.80 -32.47 40.52
N SER A 630 47.56 -33.38 39.92
CA SER A 630 47.38 -33.82 38.52
C SER A 630 46.04 -34.53 38.31
N LEU A 631 45.58 -35.30 39.31
CA LEU A 631 44.27 -35.96 39.31
C LEU A 631 43.12 -34.95 39.38
N LEU A 632 43.24 -33.94 40.24
CA LEU A 632 42.28 -32.84 40.34
C LEU A 632 42.25 -32.00 39.05
N ILE A 633 43.42 -31.71 38.47
CA ILE A 633 43.56 -31.02 37.18
C ILE A 633 42.91 -31.84 36.06
N SER A 634 43.14 -33.14 35.99
CA SER A 634 42.55 -34.03 34.99
C SER A 634 41.03 -34.11 35.13
N SER A 635 40.51 -34.22 36.37
CA SER A 635 39.07 -34.17 36.64
C SER A 635 38.46 -32.83 36.20
N LEU A 636 39.14 -31.72 36.45
CA LEU A 636 38.69 -30.38 36.05
C LEU A 636 38.70 -30.19 34.53
N ILE A 637 39.74 -30.66 33.83
CA ILE A 637 39.79 -30.69 32.35
C ILE A 637 38.64 -31.54 31.79
N GLY A 638 38.31 -32.67 32.44
CA GLY A 638 37.16 -33.49 32.11
C GLY A 638 35.83 -32.71 32.23
N ILE A 639 35.64 -31.97 33.31
CA ILE A 639 34.45 -31.12 33.52
C ILE A 639 34.37 -30.02 32.45
N ILE A 640 35.47 -29.30 32.19
CA ILE A 640 35.52 -28.25 31.17
C ILE A 640 35.24 -28.81 29.77
N SER A 641 35.85 -29.94 29.43
CA SER A 641 35.64 -30.61 28.13
C SER A 641 34.19 -31.05 27.98
N PHE A 642 33.56 -31.58 29.04
CA PHE A 642 32.14 -31.94 29.03
C PHE A 642 31.23 -30.72 28.79
N PHE A 643 31.49 -29.59 29.44
CA PHE A 643 30.72 -28.36 29.22
C PHE A 643 30.91 -27.78 27.81
N LEU A 644 32.14 -27.76 27.29
CA LEU A 644 32.42 -27.34 25.91
C LEU A 644 31.74 -28.26 24.89
N PHE A 645 31.77 -29.58 25.11
CA PHE A 645 31.10 -30.54 24.23
C PHE A 645 29.58 -30.37 24.27
N LYS A 646 29.00 -30.13 25.45
CA LYS A 646 27.57 -29.83 25.60
C LYS A 646 27.18 -28.51 24.93
N MET A 647 28.03 -27.48 25.01
CA MET A 647 27.81 -26.19 24.36
C MET A 647 27.91 -26.29 22.83
N ALA A 648 28.89 -27.03 22.31
CA ALA A 648 29.02 -27.32 20.89
C ALA A 648 27.81 -28.13 20.36
N ARG A 649 27.32 -29.10 21.14
CA ARG A 649 26.12 -29.87 20.81
C ARG A 649 24.86 -28.99 20.77
N ASN A 650 24.67 -28.07 21.73
CA ASN A 650 23.54 -27.15 21.74
C ASN A 650 23.59 -26.12 20.59
N ASN A 651 24.77 -25.65 20.19
CA ASN A 651 24.92 -24.78 19.03
C ASN A 651 24.70 -25.53 17.69
N GLY A 652 24.87 -26.86 17.68
CA GLY A 652 24.58 -27.72 16.52
C GLY A 652 23.09 -27.89 16.19
N TYR A 653 22.19 -27.65 17.16
CA TYR A 653 20.73 -27.70 16.96
C TYR A 653 20.15 -26.41 16.36
N TYR A 654 20.97 -25.36 16.14
CA TYR A 654 20.62 -24.12 15.45
C TYR A 654 21.18 -24.06 14.02
N LYS A 655 21.37 -25.20 13.35
CA LYS A 655 21.34 -25.20 11.89
C LYS A 655 19.88 -25.33 11.47
N PRO A 656 19.28 -24.34 10.79
CA PRO A 656 17.97 -24.56 10.20
C PRO A 656 18.10 -25.76 9.27
N LYS A 657 17.21 -26.75 9.47
CA LYS A 657 16.93 -27.71 8.40
C LYS A 657 16.60 -26.88 7.17
N LYS A 658 17.34 -27.12 6.09
CA LYS A 658 16.85 -26.76 4.75
C LYS A 658 15.64 -27.65 4.51
N GLU A 659 14.45 -27.09 4.67
CA GLU A 659 13.22 -27.58 4.04
C GLU A 659 12.72 -26.47 3.11
#